data_AF-R9TA60-F1
#
_entry.id   AF-R9TA60-F1
#
_cell.length_a   1.000
_cell.length_b   1.000
_cell.length_c   1.000
_cell.angle_alpha   90.00
_cell.angle_beta   90.00
_cell.angle_gamma   90.00
#
_symmetry.space_group_name_H-M   'P 1'
#
loop_
_entity.id
_entity.type
_entity.pdbx_description
1 polymer ?
#
loop_
_entity_poly.entity_id
_entity_poly.type
_entity_poly.pdbx_seq_one_letter_code
_entity_poly.pdbx_strand_id
1 'polypeptide(L)'
;MNNDENIPDMILGNWTDNVDDDWYTKHPDDTTFAISEPGELAYLAKLVNEGINFTGKTIKLDSDIDLSEHYWVPIGNHSHKFNGTFDGQNNQIKGMFISERDSEYVGLFGQIGSNCALNNITILGKIEITLKNDIRLGGICGYADGGSITNCHNSVNMSISSIDKIDNTNPSGNYIRIGGIIGSIENSTAITNCSNNGDIAVDSSTTELSDMHQLGGIVGEIHSTTGQNTAKVIDCYNDGNISNKISKDDAYCDIGGVCGWINNGLIINCYNSGLIKSISTSGTTKSYIGGLIGYTEGLDLVNSYSIGNITVESDINCNDLEMFVGGLIGYSRFWGNVFSSYNLGDIEVTSNARTDLNIYIGGIIGYFKASSISCCYNIGNISVETSFTTVPDINSDLYLESCSAIGGIVGFNYGGEIQNCYNSGKIVACTADHVDENISKPSIKLYLGGLIGYSMASGNLINSYNIGIINVFITKIIENIDESSLDIALGGITGKGNQYKISNCYNISVASSPSSIIKCGGILGYESNVGTLIDTYCSDGNLTSIGNKASDDRVTKLSNDGMRYLRLLNGSNNLNNGQESKPWSPDIFGVNDGYPVLADVPIQISPDGVQTNSEKVPKSVIYIVTNNEESQQENYLKHIALATGSKLNTSYQNVILDTFNVINPSYSWKEFDMKYPPKWINTSADNSKNSILLSASGTYCGVITYDVSEKSSTDANVQPISYHYTTLSRTVELKDGLVYDSNDGSGKTYSVLPDETGKVTVEDNMFHYDGHAFVEWKNTADESGKSYKTENELTINSGSIILYAQWEEAYTVTIYVSQENATIIITDEDGKEIKPEKDGTYMLPQGKYTYKVFKSGYITSTKEFTVGDLSDEKNKEITISVDLSSSSSGGTPVSYNVTYNANGGSGTLIDVNSPYHSGVTVLVLENNFTKDGCTFKNWNTKADGSGTSYSAGDRFSINSNISLYAQWEEVSTPPAVQKVTVTFYIGNEVYKVVEVNKDSSLKDKFPVNPESSDNDSNFKEWNTKEDASGTAFTADSIVNEDTSVYAVWEKSSSSSSHSWWWIIIIIIILIIIAAAYYYYKKNQN
;
A
#
# COMPACT_ATOMS: atom_id res chain seq x y z
N MET A 1 24.93 23.92 -28.81
CA MET A 1 24.93 23.91 -30.29
C MET A 1 25.06 22.49 -30.81
N ASN A 2 23.96 21.92 -31.30
CA ASN A 2 23.92 21.02 -32.45
C ASN A 2 22.45 20.82 -32.83
N ASN A 3 22.16 21.07 -34.11
CA ASN A 3 20.94 20.79 -34.88
C ASN A 3 19.67 20.39 -34.09
N ASP A 4 18.74 21.34 -33.99
CA ASP A 4 17.32 21.02 -33.79
C ASP A 4 16.59 21.33 -35.11
N GLU A 5 16.23 20.29 -35.87
CA GLU A 5 15.73 20.41 -37.25
C GLU A 5 14.23 20.75 -37.30
N ASN A 6 13.82 21.94 -36.81
CA ASN A 6 12.48 22.50 -37.09
C ASN A 6 12.31 24.01 -36.72
N ILE A 7 13.34 24.85 -36.88
CA ILE A 7 13.14 26.32 -36.88
C ILE A 7 12.70 26.76 -38.29
N PRO A 8 11.53 27.40 -38.49
CA PRO A 8 11.14 27.91 -39.80
C PRO A 8 11.89 29.20 -40.13
N ASP A 9 12.81 29.14 -41.11
CA ASP A 9 13.60 30.27 -41.65
C ASP A 9 12.76 31.37 -42.37
N MET A 10 11.47 31.53 -42.02
CA MET A 10 10.51 32.40 -42.73
C MET A 10 9.62 33.29 -41.83
N ILE A 11 9.67 33.18 -40.49
CA ILE A 11 8.83 34.02 -39.61
C ILE A 11 9.35 35.47 -39.61
N LEU A 12 8.55 36.39 -40.18
CA LEU A 12 8.94 37.79 -40.41
C LEU A 12 7.97 38.77 -39.73
N GLY A 13 8.46 39.49 -38.72
CA GLY A 13 7.69 40.56 -38.04
C GLY A 13 6.63 40.04 -37.06
N ASN A 14 5.86 40.96 -36.47
CA ASN A 14 4.87 40.64 -35.45
C ASN A 14 3.45 40.58 -36.02
N TRP A 15 2.58 39.84 -35.35
CA TRP A 15 1.14 39.85 -35.65
C TRP A 15 0.50 41.24 -35.53
N THR A 16 0.96 42.12 -34.62
CA THR A 16 0.45 43.49 -34.50
C THR A 16 0.76 44.42 -35.68
N ASP A 17 1.67 44.00 -36.56
CA ASP A 17 1.98 44.68 -37.82
C ASP A 17 1.06 44.20 -38.97
N ASN A 18 0.34 43.08 -38.77
CA ASN A 18 -0.46 42.34 -39.75
C ASN A 18 -1.89 42.08 -39.18
N VAL A 19 -2.60 43.16 -38.88
CA VAL A 19 -3.91 43.15 -38.19
C VAL A 19 -5.11 43.32 -39.12
N ASP A 20 -6.26 42.79 -38.73
CA ASP A 20 -7.58 43.11 -39.30
C ASP A 20 -8.43 43.87 -38.27
N ASP A 21 -8.85 45.09 -38.61
CA ASP A 21 -9.63 45.99 -37.75
C ASP A 21 -11.12 46.08 -38.10
N ASP A 22 -11.59 45.38 -39.14
CA ASP A 22 -12.96 45.50 -39.66
C ASP A 22 -14.02 45.03 -38.64
N TRP A 23 -13.72 43.99 -37.84
CA TRP A 23 -14.64 43.41 -36.85
C TRP A 23 -15.00 44.39 -35.72
N TYR A 24 -14.03 45.21 -35.28
CA TYR A 24 -14.22 46.13 -34.17
C TYR A 24 -14.57 47.55 -34.62
N THR A 25 -13.89 48.08 -35.65
CA THR A 25 -14.04 49.49 -36.05
C THR A 25 -15.42 49.81 -36.63
N LYS A 26 -16.11 48.82 -37.22
CA LYS A 26 -17.50 48.94 -37.68
C LYS A 26 -18.54 48.80 -36.56
N HIS A 27 -18.17 48.15 -35.46
CA HIS A 27 -19.07 47.72 -34.39
C HIS A 27 -18.57 48.08 -32.95
N PRO A 28 -17.96 49.25 -32.70
CA PRO A 28 -17.23 49.51 -31.45
C PRO A 28 -18.11 49.53 -30.20
N ASP A 29 -19.42 49.78 -30.34
CA ASP A 29 -20.39 49.79 -29.25
C ASP A 29 -20.90 48.39 -28.86
N ASP A 30 -20.64 47.35 -29.66
CA ASP A 30 -21.18 46.00 -29.42
C ASP A 30 -20.53 45.34 -28.19
N THR A 31 -21.28 44.43 -27.53
CA THR A 31 -20.85 43.75 -26.29
C THR A 31 -20.42 42.29 -26.51
N THR A 32 -20.52 41.77 -27.73
CA THR A 32 -20.03 40.44 -28.08
C THR A 32 -19.52 40.47 -29.52
N PHE A 33 -18.29 39.98 -29.70
CA PHE A 33 -17.60 39.90 -30.98
C PHE A 33 -17.22 38.43 -31.24
N ALA A 34 -17.30 38.04 -32.50
CA ALA A 34 -16.72 36.79 -33.00
C ALA A 34 -15.50 37.15 -33.85
N ILE A 35 -14.47 36.31 -33.78
CA ILE A 35 -13.26 36.38 -34.61
C ILE A 35 -12.92 34.96 -35.09
N SER A 36 -12.34 34.89 -36.29
CA SER A 36 -12.05 33.67 -37.03
C SER A 36 -10.65 33.62 -37.62
N GLU A 37 -10.04 34.78 -37.86
CA GLU A 37 -8.74 34.93 -38.54
C GLU A 37 -7.66 35.46 -37.57
N PRO A 38 -6.38 35.10 -37.75
CA PRO A 38 -5.31 35.51 -36.84
C PRO A 38 -5.09 37.03 -36.79
N GLY A 39 -5.34 37.74 -37.89
CA GLY A 39 -5.27 39.21 -37.94
C GLY A 39 -6.30 39.89 -37.03
N GLU A 40 -7.47 39.29 -36.82
CA GLU A 40 -8.51 39.81 -35.93
C GLU A 40 -8.10 39.65 -34.45
N LEU A 41 -7.56 38.49 -34.09
CA LEU A 41 -6.98 38.21 -32.77
C LEU A 41 -5.76 39.12 -32.48
N ALA A 42 -4.93 39.37 -33.49
CA ALA A 42 -3.83 40.31 -33.41
C ALA A 42 -4.29 41.76 -33.18
N TYR A 43 -5.44 42.15 -33.75
CA TYR A 43 -6.02 43.46 -33.50
C TYR A 43 -6.59 43.59 -32.08
N LEU A 44 -7.17 42.52 -31.52
CA LEU A 44 -7.54 42.50 -30.09
C LEU A 44 -6.31 42.76 -29.21
N ALA A 45 -5.20 42.07 -29.47
CA ALA A 45 -3.95 42.29 -28.74
C ALA A 45 -3.50 43.76 -28.85
N LYS A 46 -3.54 44.35 -30.05
CA LYS A 46 -3.22 45.75 -30.29
C LYS A 46 -4.12 46.71 -29.51
N LEU A 47 -5.44 46.57 -29.62
CA LEU A 47 -6.43 47.42 -28.92
C LEU A 47 -6.21 47.44 -27.40
N VAL A 48 -6.03 46.26 -26.79
CA VAL A 48 -5.78 46.15 -25.34
C VAL A 48 -4.43 46.78 -24.99
N ASN A 49 -3.38 46.53 -25.79
CA ASN A 49 -2.06 47.09 -25.57
C ASN A 49 -1.99 48.62 -25.73
N GLU A 50 -2.85 49.20 -26.57
CA GLU A 50 -3.05 50.66 -26.73
C GLU A 50 -3.97 51.27 -25.63
N GLY A 51 -4.50 50.46 -24.71
CA GLY A 51 -5.24 50.91 -23.53
C GLY A 51 -6.78 50.84 -23.65
N ILE A 52 -7.33 50.20 -24.68
CA ILE A 52 -8.78 50.01 -24.83
C ILE A 52 -9.27 48.96 -23.82
N ASN A 53 -10.22 49.35 -22.96
CA ASN A 53 -10.79 48.48 -21.95
C ASN A 53 -12.00 47.68 -22.49
N PHE A 54 -12.00 46.38 -22.26
CA PHE A 54 -13.04 45.43 -22.69
C PHE A 54 -14.06 45.06 -21.58
N THR A 55 -14.14 45.81 -20.47
CA THR A 55 -15.03 45.45 -19.35
C THR A 55 -16.48 45.33 -19.78
N GLY A 56 -17.06 44.13 -19.63
CA GLY A 56 -18.42 43.80 -20.07
C GLY A 56 -18.57 43.44 -21.56
N LYS A 57 -17.48 43.40 -22.33
CA LYS A 57 -17.42 42.86 -23.69
C LYS A 57 -16.96 41.40 -23.66
N THR A 58 -17.44 40.61 -24.63
CA THR A 58 -17.05 39.21 -24.85
C THR A 58 -16.40 39.06 -26.23
N ILE A 59 -15.28 38.35 -26.31
CA ILE A 59 -14.67 37.89 -27.56
C ILE A 59 -14.88 36.37 -27.66
N LYS A 60 -15.14 35.89 -28.88
CA LYS A 60 -15.34 34.47 -29.19
C LYS A 60 -14.51 34.04 -30.39
N LEU A 61 -13.98 32.83 -30.36
CA LEU A 61 -13.46 32.17 -31.55
C LEU A 61 -14.60 31.45 -32.28
N ASP A 62 -14.85 31.77 -33.55
CA ASP A 62 -15.79 31.04 -34.41
C ASP A 62 -15.09 29.90 -35.20
N SER A 63 -13.75 29.86 -35.22
CA SER A 63 -12.92 28.82 -35.85
C SER A 63 -11.54 28.68 -35.19
N ASP A 64 -10.81 27.62 -35.53
CA ASP A 64 -9.37 27.50 -35.23
C ASP A 64 -8.57 28.69 -35.80
N ILE A 65 -7.56 29.16 -35.08
CA ILE A 65 -6.65 30.23 -35.50
C ILE A 65 -5.22 29.71 -35.60
N ASP A 66 -4.55 29.96 -36.72
CA ASP A 66 -3.13 29.65 -36.94
C ASP A 66 -2.28 30.91 -36.83
N LEU A 67 -1.32 30.92 -35.89
CA LEU A 67 -0.42 32.03 -35.62
C LEU A 67 0.98 31.84 -36.22
N SER A 68 1.24 30.77 -36.97
CA SER A 68 2.61 30.39 -37.38
C SER A 68 3.33 31.33 -38.35
N GLU A 69 2.64 32.29 -38.99
CA GLU A 69 3.26 33.20 -39.97
C GLU A 69 4.10 34.32 -39.34
N HIS A 70 3.79 34.74 -38.11
CA HIS A 70 4.40 35.91 -37.44
C HIS A 70 4.60 35.70 -35.94
N TYR A 71 5.50 36.48 -35.33
CA TYR A 71 5.70 36.46 -33.88
C TYR A 71 4.44 36.95 -33.14
N TRP A 72 4.01 36.17 -32.14
CA TRP A 72 2.83 36.52 -31.35
C TRP A 72 3.10 37.71 -30.41
N VAL A 73 2.06 38.50 -30.13
CA VAL A 73 2.11 39.63 -29.19
C VAL A 73 1.03 39.41 -28.13
N PRO A 74 1.39 39.25 -26.84
CA PRO A 74 0.41 38.97 -25.79
C PRO A 74 -0.70 40.02 -25.72
N ILE A 75 -1.93 39.56 -25.47
CA ILE A 75 -3.09 40.44 -25.24
C ILE A 75 -2.94 41.08 -23.85
N GLY A 76 -2.68 42.38 -23.83
CA GLY A 76 -2.40 43.14 -22.61
C GLY A 76 -0.95 43.07 -22.14
N ASN A 77 -0.54 44.07 -21.37
CA ASN A 77 0.83 44.28 -20.88
C ASN A 77 0.83 44.96 -19.50
N HIS A 78 2.02 45.21 -18.94
CA HIS A 78 2.21 45.78 -17.60
C HIS A 78 1.55 47.15 -17.33
N SER A 79 1.19 47.91 -18.37
CA SER A 79 0.42 49.15 -18.26
C SER A 79 -1.07 48.96 -18.50
N HIS A 80 -1.45 47.99 -19.35
CA HIS A 80 -2.81 47.82 -19.86
C HIS A 80 -3.24 46.34 -19.81
N LYS A 81 -3.96 45.94 -18.77
CA LYS A 81 -4.44 44.56 -18.57
C LYS A 81 -5.81 44.29 -19.20
N PHE A 82 -5.99 43.11 -19.77
CA PHE A 82 -7.28 42.67 -20.31
C PHE A 82 -8.29 42.47 -19.18
N ASN A 83 -9.49 43.01 -19.37
CA ASN A 83 -10.62 42.91 -18.45
C ASN A 83 -11.87 42.62 -19.29
N GLY A 84 -12.07 41.39 -19.74
CA GLY A 84 -13.25 41.00 -20.52
C GLY A 84 -13.43 39.50 -20.52
N THR A 85 -14.47 39.01 -21.19
CA THR A 85 -14.63 37.58 -21.43
C THR A 85 -13.92 37.22 -22.73
N PHE A 86 -13.08 36.19 -22.71
CA PHE A 86 -12.60 35.50 -23.90
C PHE A 86 -13.08 34.05 -23.84
N ASP A 87 -13.76 33.60 -24.87
CA ASP A 87 -14.33 32.25 -24.97
C ASP A 87 -13.82 31.59 -26.25
N GLY A 88 -12.87 30.67 -26.11
CA GLY A 88 -12.29 29.92 -27.23
C GLY A 88 -13.29 28.98 -27.90
N GLN A 89 -14.47 28.76 -27.33
CA GLN A 89 -15.54 27.89 -27.85
C GLN A 89 -15.07 26.43 -28.14
N ASN A 90 -13.91 26.01 -27.60
CA ASN A 90 -13.17 24.77 -27.88
C ASN A 90 -12.45 24.71 -29.25
N ASN A 91 -12.37 25.84 -29.98
CA ASN A 91 -11.47 25.97 -31.12
C ASN A 91 -10.01 26.05 -30.65
N GLN A 92 -9.07 25.65 -31.51
CA GLN A 92 -7.64 25.66 -31.22
C GLN A 92 -6.97 26.94 -31.74
N ILE A 93 -6.16 27.56 -30.90
CA ILE A 93 -5.13 28.51 -31.35
C ILE A 93 -3.83 27.70 -31.47
N LYS A 94 -3.22 27.67 -32.65
CA LYS A 94 -2.04 26.84 -32.96
C LYS A 94 -0.92 27.65 -33.58
N GLY A 95 0.29 27.10 -33.57
CA GLY A 95 1.46 27.74 -34.17
C GLY A 95 1.93 29.01 -33.44
N MET A 96 1.48 29.24 -32.19
CA MET A 96 1.91 30.42 -31.44
C MET A 96 3.42 30.36 -31.19
N PHE A 97 4.17 31.35 -31.69
CA PHE A 97 5.60 31.48 -31.43
C PHE A 97 5.93 32.82 -30.78
N ILE A 98 6.65 32.77 -29.66
CA ILE A 98 7.23 33.96 -29.01
C ILE A 98 8.72 33.71 -28.81
N SER A 99 9.56 34.50 -29.50
CA SER A 99 10.99 34.61 -29.21
C SER A 99 11.32 36.02 -28.71
N GLU A 100 12.21 36.13 -27.72
CA GLU A 100 12.85 37.35 -27.19
C GLU A 100 12.01 38.64 -27.08
N ARG A 101 11.74 39.09 -25.85
CA ARG A 101 10.88 40.26 -25.59
C ARG A 101 11.48 41.25 -24.60
N ASP A 102 11.13 42.51 -24.75
CA ASP A 102 11.38 43.58 -23.78
C ASP A 102 10.18 43.74 -22.80
N SER A 103 9.46 42.65 -22.53
CA SER A 103 8.23 42.61 -21.71
C SER A 103 8.34 41.53 -20.65
N GLU A 104 8.14 41.91 -19.39
CA GLU A 104 8.17 40.99 -18.24
C GLU A 104 7.06 39.93 -18.28
N TYR A 105 5.91 40.22 -18.92
CA TYR A 105 4.74 39.32 -18.90
C TYR A 105 4.53 38.72 -20.29
N VAL A 106 4.40 37.39 -20.36
CA VAL A 106 4.41 36.62 -21.61
C VAL A 106 3.36 35.49 -21.58
N GLY A 107 2.68 35.30 -22.72
CA GLY A 107 1.70 34.24 -22.96
C GLY A 107 0.77 34.59 -24.12
N LEU A 108 -0.33 33.86 -24.29
CA LEU A 108 -1.43 34.31 -25.15
C LEU A 108 -1.96 35.68 -24.68
N PHE A 109 -2.18 35.82 -23.37
CA PHE A 109 -2.42 37.07 -22.66
C PHE A 109 -1.17 37.48 -21.86
N GLY A 110 -0.83 38.77 -21.85
CA GLY A 110 0.27 39.27 -21.02
C GLY A 110 -0.20 39.55 -19.60
N GLN A 111 -1.27 40.33 -19.45
CA GLN A 111 -1.90 40.57 -18.14
C GLN A 111 -3.42 40.52 -18.21
N ILE A 112 -4.04 39.82 -17.26
CA ILE A 112 -5.49 39.91 -16.97
C ILE A 112 -5.75 40.61 -15.63
N GLY A 113 -6.94 41.20 -15.51
CA GLY A 113 -7.45 41.80 -14.27
C GLY A 113 -8.74 41.16 -13.76
N SER A 114 -9.16 41.59 -12.57
CA SER A 114 -10.28 41.02 -11.80
C SER A 114 -11.66 40.95 -12.48
N ASN A 115 -11.87 41.62 -13.61
CA ASN A 115 -13.09 41.52 -14.43
C ASN A 115 -12.91 40.63 -15.67
N CYS A 116 -11.87 39.80 -15.70
CA CYS A 116 -11.55 38.88 -16.80
C CYS A 116 -12.10 37.48 -16.55
N ALA A 117 -12.57 36.83 -17.62
CA ALA A 117 -12.88 35.41 -17.66
C ALA A 117 -12.34 34.79 -18.95
N LEU A 118 -11.32 33.94 -18.84
CA LEU A 118 -10.76 33.15 -19.95
C LEU A 118 -11.38 31.76 -19.93
N ASN A 119 -12.04 31.34 -21.02
CA ASN A 119 -12.80 30.10 -21.07
C ASN A 119 -12.51 29.30 -22.35
N ASN A 120 -12.50 27.97 -22.28
CA ASN A 120 -12.51 27.07 -23.44
C ASN A 120 -11.35 27.30 -24.44
N ILE A 121 -10.18 27.73 -23.95
CA ILE A 121 -9.00 28.04 -24.76
C ILE A 121 -8.12 26.79 -24.86
N THR A 122 -7.83 26.32 -26.08
CA THR A 122 -6.76 25.35 -26.34
C THR A 122 -5.66 26.05 -27.12
N ILE A 123 -4.42 26.05 -26.60
CA ILE A 123 -3.27 26.74 -27.19
C ILE A 123 -2.13 25.76 -27.48
N LEU A 124 -1.56 25.81 -28.69
CA LEU A 124 -0.43 24.99 -29.13
C LEU A 124 0.67 25.86 -29.76
N GLY A 125 1.94 25.56 -29.46
CA GLY A 125 3.05 26.35 -29.98
C GLY A 125 4.38 26.18 -29.24
N LYS A 126 5.23 27.21 -29.28
CA LYS A 126 6.54 27.26 -28.63
C LYS A 126 6.82 28.67 -28.07
N ILE A 127 7.49 28.77 -26.93
CA ILE A 127 8.01 30.02 -26.37
C ILE A 127 9.49 29.80 -26.05
N GLU A 128 10.37 30.63 -26.60
CA GLU A 128 11.83 30.53 -26.40
C GLU A 128 12.41 31.88 -26.01
N ILE A 129 12.99 31.98 -24.79
CA ILE A 129 13.36 33.28 -24.23
C ILE A 129 14.81 33.30 -23.75
N THR A 130 15.62 34.09 -24.45
CA THR A 130 16.82 34.72 -23.88
C THR A 130 16.37 35.78 -22.88
N LEU A 131 16.74 35.63 -21.60
CA LEU A 131 16.31 36.52 -20.53
C LEU A 131 17.08 37.85 -20.53
N LYS A 132 16.34 38.92 -20.19
CA LYS A 132 16.87 40.30 -20.04
C LYS A 132 16.58 40.92 -18.66
N ASN A 133 15.49 40.50 -18.02
CA ASN A 133 15.00 40.95 -16.71
C ASN A 133 14.16 39.80 -16.08
N ASP A 134 13.54 40.06 -14.92
CA ASP A 134 12.40 39.30 -14.37
C ASP A 134 11.37 38.87 -15.44
N ILE A 135 10.80 37.68 -15.29
CA ILE A 135 9.73 37.17 -16.18
C ILE A 135 8.57 36.52 -15.42
N ARG A 136 7.38 36.67 -16.00
CA ARG A 136 6.13 35.96 -15.69
C ARG A 136 5.60 35.37 -16.99
N LEU A 137 5.86 34.08 -17.19
CA LEU A 137 5.60 33.34 -18.41
C LEU A 137 4.45 32.34 -18.16
N GLY A 138 3.32 32.53 -18.81
CA GLY A 138 2.26 31.52 -18.87
C GLY A 138 2.01 31.09 -20.31
N GLY A 139 1.70 29.82 -20.56
CA GLY A 139 1.23 29.40 -21.89
C GLY A 139 -0.02 30.17 -22.31
N ILE A 140 -0.92 30.43 -21.34
CA ILE A 140 -2.15 31.19 -21.53
C ILE A 140 -2.06 32.62 -20.99
N CYS A 141 -1.47 32.84 -19.81
CA CYS A 141 -1.43 34.17 -19.18
C CYS A 141 -0.12 34.47 -18.43
N GLY A 142 0.57 35.56 -18.77
CA GLY A 142 1.75 35.99 -18.02
C GLY A 142 1.44 36.31 -16.55
N TYR A 143 0.55 37.27 -16.31
CA TYR A 143 0.21 37.75 -14.96
C TYR A 143 -1.30 37.93 -14.74
N ALA A 144 -1.83 37.43 -13.63
CA ALA A 144 -3.25 37.52 -13.30
C ALA A 144 -3.52 38.23 -11.96
N ASP A 145 -3.99 39.48 -12.03
CA ASP A 145 -4.50 40.23 -10.87
C ASP A 145 -6.00 39.98 -10.70
N GLY A 146 -6.32 38.78 -10.20
CA GLY A 146 -7.67 38.24 -10.11
C GLY A 146 -8.29 37.84 -11.46
N GLY A 147 -9.58 37.46 -11.41
CA GLY A 147 -10.35 36.96 -12.55
C GLY A 147 -10.49 35.43 -12.50
N SER A 148 -10.85 34.83 -13.64
CA SER A 148 -10.96 33.36 -13.76
C SER A 148 -10.39 32.81 -15.07
N ILE A 149 -9.85 31.59 -14.98
CA ILE A 149 -9.47 30.76 -16.13
C ILE A 149 -10.14 29.40 -15.97
N THR A 150 -10.98 28.99 -16.93
CA THR A 150 -11.83 27.79 -16.81
C THR A 150 -11.83 26.97 -18.09
N ASN A 151 -11.60 25.65 -17.99
CA ASN A 151 -11.60 24.74 -19.15
C ASN A 151 -10.57 25.17 -20.22
N CYS A 152 -9.32 25.37 -19.80
CA CYS A 152 -8.26 25.90 -20.66
C CYS A 152 -7.02 24.99 -20.64
N HIS A 153 -6.45 24.74 -21.82
CA HIS A 153 -5.50 23.66 -22.07
C HIS A 153 -4.27 24.18 -22.81
N ASN A 154 -3.09 23.98 -22.24
CA ASN A 154 -1.81 24.40 -22.82
C ASN A 154 -1.03 23.19 -23.37
N SER A 155 -0.63 23.28 -24.64
CA SER A 155 0.36 22.41 -25.28
C SER A 155 1.44 23.26 -25.97
N VAL A 156 1.85 24.34 -25.29
CA VAL A 156 2.96 25.21 -25.70
C VAL A 156 4.20 24.78 -24.92
N ASN A 157 5.26 24.39 -25.63
CA ASN A 157 6.55 24.09 -25.01
C ASN A 157 7.30 25.40 -24.70
N MET A 158 7.81 25.56 -23.50
CA MET A 158 8.32 26.82 -22.97
C MET A 158 9.75 26.67 -22.45
N SER A 159 10.72 27.28 -23.15
CA SER A 159 12.14 27.16 -22.83
C SER A 159 12.81 28.51 -22.56
N ILE A 160 13.74 28.49 -21.60
CA ILE A 160 14.66 29.58 -21.26
C ILE A 160 16.08 29.01 -21.27
N SER A 161 17.01 29.68 -21.96
CA SER A 161 18.31 29.10 -22.31
C SER A 161 19.55 29.89 -21.89
N SER A 162 19.42 31.19 -21.59
CA SER A 162 20.48 32.02 -20.98
C SER A 162 19.96 33.42 -20.62
N ILE A 163 20.62 34.09 -19.68
CA ILE A 163 20.49 35.53 -19.43
C ILE A 163 21.56 36.27 -20.22
N ASP A 164 21.16 37.30 -20.95
CA ASP A 164 22.09 38.23 -21.59
C ASP A 164 22.57 39.28 -20.57
N LYS A 165 23.83 39.71 -20.68
CA LYS A 165 24.55 40.38 -19.59
C LYS A 165 24.16 41.85 -19.40
N ILE A 166 23.07 42.10 -18.67
CA ILE A 166 22.50 43.42 -18.39
C ILE A 166 22.92 43.96 -17.00
N ASP A 167 22.84 45.28 -16.83
CA ASP A 167 23.58 46.10 -15.84
C ASP A 167 23.35 45.72 -14.37
N ASN A 168 24.33 46.04 -13.50
CA ASN A 168 24.41 45.63 -12.09
C ASN A 168 23.44 46.39 -11.16
N THR A 169 22.23 46.71 -11.61
CA THR A 169 21.26 47.54 -10.90
C THR A 169 20.34 46.76 -9.97
N ASN A 170 20.17 45.46 -10.18
CA ASN A 170 19.44 44.56 -9.27
C ASN A 170 20.41 43.54 -8.62
N PRO A 171 20.91 43.80 -7.40
CA PRO A 171 21.80 42.89 -6.68
C PRO A 171 21.08 41.67 -6.07
N SER A 172 19.76 41.54 -6.24
CA SER A 172 18.96 40.43 -5.69
C SER A 172 18.72 39.28 -6.68
N GLY A 173 19.16 39.40 -7.93
CA GLY A 173 18.93 38.39 -8.96
C GLY A 173 17.61 38.53 -9.71
N ASN A 174 17.38 37.69 -10.72
CA ASN A 174 16.15 37.69 -11.52
C ASN A 174 15.16 36.63 -11.01
N TYR A 175 13.88 36.96 -11.05
CA TYR A 175 12.80 36.00 -10.79
C TYR A 175 12.26 35.42 -12.09
N ILE A 176 12.34 34.09 -12.22
CA ILE A 176 11.91 33.32 -13.39
C ILE A 176 10.63 32.57 -13.02
N ARG A 177 9.46 33.18 -13.28
CA ARG A 177 8.15 32.63 -12.91
C ARG A 177 7.48 32.01 -14.12
N ILE A 178 7.32 30.69 -14.15
CA ILE A 178 6.73 29.96 -15.29
C ILE A 178 5.60 29.05 -14.81
N GLY A 179 4.42 29.18 -15.43
CA GLY A 179 3.31 28.24 -15.26
C GLY A 179 2.78 27.76 -16.61
N GLY A 180 2.41 26.49 -16.75
CA GLY A 180 1.76 26.01 -17.99
C GLY A 180 0.51 26.83 -18.35
N ILE A 181 -0.26 27.27 -17.35
CA ILE A 181 -1.41 28.18 -17.53
C ILE A 181 -1.05 29.63 -17.20
N ILE A 182 -0.54 29.91 -15.98
CA ILE A 182 -0.26 31.28 -15.50
C ILE A 182 1.16 31.45 -14.94
N GLY A 183 1.92 32.45 -15.41
CA GLY A 183 3.24 32.76 -14.86
C GLY A 183 3.20 33.17 -13.38
N SER A 184 2.35 34.12 -13.00
CA SER A 184 2.13 34.53 -11.61
C SER A 184 0.71 35.05 -11.36
N ILE A 185 0.17 34.79 -10.16
CA ILE A 185 -1.12 35.26 -9.66
C ILE A 185 -0.90 36.24 -8.51
N GLU A 186 -1.49 37.42 -8.60
CA GLU A 186 -1.65 38.32 -7.46
C GLU A 186 -3.10 38.27 -6.95
N ASN A 187 -3.27 38.43 -5.63
CA ASN A 187 -4.56 38.43 -4.95
C ASN A 187 -5.30 37.09 -5.04
N SER A 188 -6.25 36.95 -5.98
CA SER A 188 -7.22 35.84 -5.96
C SER A 188 -7.82 35.52 -7.33
N THR A 189 -7.02 34.85 -8.18
CA THR A 189 -7.50 34.23 -9.42
C THR A 189 -8.02 32.81 -9.15
N ALA A 190 -9.08 32.41 -9.84
CA ALA A 190 -9.57 31.04 -9.82
C ALA A 190 -9.20 30.31 -11.12
N ILE A 191 -8.56 29.15 -11.01
CA ILE A 191 -8.27 28.22 -12.11
C ILE A 191 -9.05 26.93 -11.87
N THR A 192 -9.84 26.52 -12.88
CA THR A 192 -10.71 25.33 -12.79
C THR A 192 -10.66 24.50 -14.07
N ASN A 193 -10.52 23.17 -13.97
CA ASN A 193 -10.55 22.24 -15.10
C ASN A 193 -9.52 22.59 -16.20
N CYS A 194 -8.30 23.00 -15.83
CA CYS A 194 -7.26 23.42 -16.77
C CYS A 194 -6.10 22.42 -16.80
N SER A 195 -5.43 22.25 -17.94
CA SER A 195 -4.32 21.29 -18.09
C SER A 195 -3.09 21.84 -18.80
N ASN A 196 -1.93 21.32 -18.42
CA ASN A 196 -0.68 21.55 -19.14
C ASN A 196 -0.09 20.23 -19.67
N ASN A 197 0.12 20.20 -20.97
CA ASN A 197 0.73 19.12 -21.73
C ASN A 197 1.99 19.60 -22.49
N GLY A 198 2.39 20.86 -22.32
CA GLY A 198 3.63 21.42 -22.87
C GLY A 198 4.79 21.37 -21.88
N ASP A 199 5.98 21.03 -22.36
CA ASP A 199 7.19 20.94 -21.52
C ASP A 199 7.68 22.32 -21.05
N ILE A 200 8.25 22.38 -19.85
CA ILE A 200 8.86 23.56 -19.23
C ILE A 200 10.35 23.27 -18.99
N ALA A 201 11.23 24.11 -19.55
CA ALA A 201 12.68 23.94 -19.44
C ALA A 201 13.41 25.26 -19.15
N VAL A 202 14.22 25.30 -18.09
CA VAL A 202 15.05 26.47 -17.75
C VAL A 202 16.50 26.08 -17.51
N ASP A 203 17.37 26.32 -18.49
CA ASP A 203 18.82 26.24 -18.31
C ASP A 203 19.37 27.65 -17.99
N SER A 204 19.78 27.85 -16.75
CA SER A 204 20.53 29.02 -16.27
C SER A 204 21.98 28.68 -15.90
N SER A 205 22.50 27.51 -16.29
CA SER A 205 23.88 27.09 -15.98
C SER A 205 25.00 27.85 -16.72
N THR A 206 24.65 28.96 -17.37
CA THR A 206 25.60 29.91 -17.98
C THR A 206 25.36 31.35 -17.52
N THR A 207 24.53 31.60 -16.50
CA THR A 207 24.20 32.97 -16.05
C THR A 207 25.24 33.47 -15.04
N GLU A 208 25.50 34.79 -15.07
CA GLU A 208 26.43 35.44 -14.13
C GLU A 208 25.73 36.11 -12.94
N LEU A 209 24.40 35.96 -12.83
CA LEU A 209 23.57 36.48 -11.74
C LEU A 209 23.09 35.34 -10.84
N SER A 210 22.53 35.64 -9.68
CA SER A 210 21.73 34.66 -8.94
C SER A 210 20.32 34.71 -9.54
N ASP A 211 19.69 33.56 -9.71
CA ASP A 211 18.34 33.48 -10.29
C ASP A 211 17.43 32.67 -9.38
N MET A 212 16.16 33.08 -9.30
CA MET A 212 15.12 32.45 -8.48
C MET A 212 14.04 31.86 -9.40
N HIS A 213 14.06 30.55 -9.55
CA HIS A 213 13.16 29.81 -10.44
C HIS A 213 11.87 29.45 -9.69
N GLN A 214 10.71 29.86 -10.18
CA GLN A 214 9.38 29.50 -9.64
C GLN A 214 8.58 28.81 -10.75
N LEU A 215 8.67 27.48 -10.81
CA LEU A 215 8.21 26.68 -11.94
C LEU A 215 7.03 25.79 -11.53
N GLY A 216 5.89 25.99 -12.18
CA GLY A 216 4.66 25.23 -11.98
C GLY A 216 4.12 24.61 -13.26
N GLY A 217 3.57 23.40 -13.21
CA GLY A 217 2.82 22.87 -14.35
C GLY A 217 1.55 23.67 -14.63
N ILE A 218 0.92 24.27 -13.62
CA ILE A 218 -0.25 25.16 -13.77
C ILE A 218 0.11 26.63 -13.48
N VAL A 219 0.78 26.91 -12.35
CA VAL A 219 1.10 28.28 -11.91
C VAL A 219 2.55 28.43 -11.43
N GLY A 220 3.32 29.39 -11.94
CA GLY A 220 4.67 29.64 -11.40
C GLY A 220 4.65 30.11 -9.94
N GLU A 221 3.90 31.17 -9.67
CA GLU A 221 3.82 31.83 -8.35
C GLU A 221 2.36 32.19 -7.98
N ILE A 222 1.95 31.92 -6.74
CA ILE A 222 0.71 32.42 -6.14
C ILE A 222 1.05 33.38 -4.99
N HIS A 223 0.72 34.67 -5.13
CA HIS A 223 1.08 35.71 -4.18
C HIS A 223 -0.13 36.46 -3.59
N SER A 224 -0.60 36.05 -2.40
CA SER A 224 -1.64 36.77 -1.65
C SER A 224 -1.05 37.85 -0.73
N THR A 225 -1.33 39.13 -1.01
CA THR A 225 -0.85 40.27 -0.20
C THR A 225 -1.79 40.66 0.95
N THR A 226 -3.04 40.21 0.92
CA THR A 226 -4.13 40.76 1.76
C THR A 226 -4.71 39.80 2.79
N GLY A 227 -4.42 38.49 2.70
CA GLY A 227 -4.97 37.47 3.61
C GLY A 227 -6.49 37.29 3.53
N GLN A 228 -7.15 37.94 2.57
CA GLN A 228 -8.57 37.81 2.26
C GLN A 228 -8.69 37.55 0.76
N ASN A 229 -9.50 36.54 0.39
CA ASN A 229 -9.52 35.91 -0.93
C ASN A 229 -8.22 35.14 -1.22
N THR A 230 -8.29 33.81 -1.14
CA THR A 230 -7.22 32.91 -1.60
C THR A 230 -7.37 32.65 -3.11
N ALA A 231 -6.23 32.49 -3.80
CA ALA A 231 -6.23 31.90 -5.14
C ALA A 231 -6.63 30.41 -5.06
N LYS A 232 -7.26 29.91 -6.12
CA LYS A 232 -7.81 28.54 -6.16
C LYS A 232 -7.35 27.82 -7.42
N VAL A 233 -6.85 26.61 -7.27
CA VAL A 233 -6.52 25.70 -8.38
C VAL A 233 -7.28 24.40 -8.15
N ILE A 234 -8.27 24.12 -9.00
CA ILE A 234 -9.26 23.05 -8.77
C ILE A 234 -9.43 22.20 -10.03
N ASP A 235 -9.41 20.88 -9.89
CA ASP A 235 -9.56 19.92 -11.00
C ASP A 235 -8.51 20.16 -12.13
N CYS A 236 -7.28 20.55 -11.80
CA CYS A 236 -6.24 20.92 -12.78
C CYS A 236 -5.06 19.93 -12.78
N TYR A 237 -4.44 19.68 -13.94
CA TYR A 237 -3.39 18.67 -14.07
C TYR A 237 -2.24 19.01 -15.02
N ASN A 238 -1.07 18.43 -14.73
CA ASN A 238 0.14 18.60 -15.53
C ASN A 238 0.70 17.25 -16.00
N ASP A 239 0.81 17.09 -17.31
CA ASP A 239 1.51 15.97 -17.96
C ASP A 239 2.81 16.43 -18.64
N GLY A 240 2.99 17.73 -18.88
CA GLY A 240 4.23 18.30 -19.42
C GLY A 240 5.40 18.16 -18.43
N ASN A 241 6.59 17.85 -18.92
CA ASN A 241 7.76 17.67 -18.06
C ASN A 241 8.29 19.03 -17.59
N ILE A 242 8.74 19.12 -16.34
CA ILE A 242 9.29 20.35 -15.75
C ILE A 242 10.76 20.13 -15.44
N SER A 243 11.63 20.93 -16.04
CA SER A 243 13.07 20.81 -15.87
C SER A 243 13.75 22.15 -15.60
N ASN A 244 14.72 22.15 -14.71
CA ASN A 244 15.70 23.23 -14.60
C ASN A 244 17.13 22.71 -14.43
N LYS A 245 18.08 23.60 -14.76
CA LYS A 245 19.50 23.39 -14.56
C LYS A 245 20.12 24.70 -14.13
N ILE A 246 20.64 24.75 -12.90
CA ILE A 246 21.17 25.95 -12.25
C ILE A 246 22.69 25.83 -12.04
N SER A 247 23.36 26.98 -12.01
CA SER A 247 24.75 27.13 -11.59
C SER A 247 24.90 28.47 -10.89
N LYS A 248 25.82 28.54 -9.91
CA LYS A 248 26.26 29.73 -9.15
C LYS A 248 25.66 29.85 -7.74
N ASP A 249 26.45 30.50 -6.88
CA ASP A 249 26.13 30.80 -5.49
C ASP A 249 24.86 31.67 -5.35
N ASP A 250 24.12 31.35 -4.29
CA ASP A 250 22.84 31.88 -3.82
C ASP A 250 21.71 31.79 -4.88
N ALA A 251 21.68 30.69 -5.63
CA ALA A 251 20.59 30.35 -6.54
C ALA A 251 19.47 29.56 -5.84
N TYR A 252 18.22 29.85 -6.20
CA TYR A 252 17.01 29.27 -5.57
C TYR A 252 16.09 28.66 -6.62
N CYS A 253 15.45 27.52 -6.30
CA CYS A 253 14.35 27.01 -7.11
C CYS A 253 13.17 26.48 -6.27
N ASP A 254 11.97 26.95 -6.59
CA ASP A 254 10.67 26.46 -6.14
C ASP A 254 10.01 25.74 -7.34
N ILE A 255 9.93 24.40 -7.32
CA ILE A 255 9.43 23.62 -8.47
C ILE A 255 8.31 22.67 -8.03
N GLY A 256 7.17 22.74 -8.72
CA GLY A 256 6.05 21.84 -8.48
C GLY A 256 5.26 21.48 -9.73
N GLY A 257 4.75 20.25 -9.80
CA GLY A 257 3.90 19.81 -10.91
C GLY A 257 2.61 20.62 -11.09
N VAL A 258 2.15 21.33 -10.06
CA VAL A 258 0.99 22.25 -10.14
C VAL A 258 1.44 23.69 -9.89
N CYS A 259 2.17 23.95 -8.80
CA CYS A 259 2.64 25.30 -8.46
C CYS A 259 4.13 25.33 -8.06
N GLY A 260 4.89 26.32 -8.52
CA GLY A 260 6.24 26.55 -8.01
C GLY A 260 6.19 27.01 -6.55
N TRP A 261 5.67 28.22 -6.34
CA TRP A 261 5.62 28.89 -5.02
C TRP A 261 4.19 29.34 -4.65
N ILE A 262 3.82 29.18 -3.37
CA ILE A 262 2.50 29.59 -2.86
C ILE A 262 2.61 30.38 -1.55
N ASN A 263 2.05 31.59 -1.53
CA ASN A 263 1.62 32.29 -0.32
C ASN A 263 0.09 32.35 -0.30
N ASN A 264 -0.51 31.55 0.59
CA ASN A 264 -1.94 31.43 0.89
C ASN A 264 -2.83 31.03 -0.31
N GLY A 265 -2.89 29.73 -0.61
CA GLY A 265 -3.69 29.15 -1.70
C GLY A 265 -4.53 27.93 -1.29
N LEU A 266 -5.46 27.54 -2.17
CA LEU A 266 -6.31 26.35 -2.04
C LEU A 266 -6.15 25.46 -3.28
N ILE A 267 -5.75 24.20 -3.10
CA ILE A 267 -5.54 23.23 -4.19
C ILE A 267 -6.37 21.97 -3.93
N ILE A 268 -7.23 21.61 -4.90
CA ILE A 268 -8.21 20.52 -4.78
C ILE A 268 -8.25 19.70 -6.07
N ASN A 269 -8.23 18.36 -5.97
CA ASN A 269 -8.35 17.43 -7.10
C ASN A 269 -7.27 17.62 -8.20
N CYS A 270 -6.09 18.12 -7.84
CA CYS A 270 -5.03 18.39 -8.81
C CYS A 270 -4.00 17.27 -8.87
N TYR A 271 -3.39 17.03 -10.03
CA TYR A 271 -2.37 16.00 -10.17
C TYR A 271 -1.21 16.35 -11.11
N ASN A 272 -0.12 15.60 -10.97
CA ASN A 272 1.05 15.67 -11.84
C ASN A 272 1.44 14.27 -12.34
N SER A 273 1.56 14.11 -13.67
CA SER A 273 2.14 12.93 -14.32
C SER A 273 3.48 13.20 -15.00
N GLY A 274 3.79 14.46 -15.33
CA GLY A 274 5.06 14.85 -15.96
C GLY A 274 6.27 14.67 -15.04
N LEU A 275 7.43 14.35 -15.63
CA LEU A 275 8.71 14.25 -14.92
C LEU A 275 9.11 15.61 -14.36
N ILE A 276 9.57 15.64 -13.10
CA ILE A 276 10.20 16.83 -12.51
C ILE A 276 11.70 16.56 -12.34
N LYS A 277 12.56 17.36 -12.98
CA LYS A 277 14.02 17.20 -12.90
C LYS A 277 14.73 18.52 -12.59
N SER A 278 15.57 18.51 -11.56
CA SER A 278 16.41 19.65 -11.19
C SER A 278 17.88 19.24 -11.16
N ILE A 279 18.76 20.10 -11.67
CA ILE A 279 20.20 19.86 -11.74
C ILE A 279 20.95 21.08 -11.18
N SER A 280 21.72 20.91 -10.11
CA SER A 280 22.66 21.92 -9.60
C SER A 280 24.09 21.62 -10.05
N THR A 281 24.67 22.47 -10.89
CA THR A 281 26.00 22.21 -11.52
C THR A 281 27.19 22.88 -10.82
N SER A 282 26.96 23.94 -10.04
CA SER A 282 27.98 24.59 -9.19
C SER A 282 27.39 25.56 -8.15
N GLY A 283 28.15 25.82 -7.08
CA GLY A 283 27.89 26.88 -6.09
C GLY A 283 26.95 26.51 -4.93
N THR A 284 26.67 27.49 -4.07
CA THR A 284 25.63 27.43 -3.02
C THR A 284 24.25 27.48 -3.66
N THR A 285 23.42 26.44 -3.42
CA THR A 285 22.10 26.32 -4.07
C THR A 285 21.04 25.79 -3.10
N LYS A 286 19.81 26.30 -3.24
CA LYS A 286 18.68 25.95 -2.39
C LYS A 286 17.47 25.50 -3.22
N SER A 287 17.13 24.23 -3.13
CA SER A 287 16.13 23.58 -3.99
C SER A 287 14.92 23.12 -3.19
N TYR A 288 13.73 23.61 -3.53
CA TYR A 288 12.45 23.21 -2.96
C TYR A 288 11.60 22.55 -4.08
N ILE A 289 11.60 21.22 -4.11
CA ILE A 289 11.05 20.41 -5.21
C ILE A 289 9.88 19.58 -4.70
N GLY A 290 8.70 19.71 -5.29
CA GLY A 290 7.53 18.91 -4.95
C GLY A 290 6.90 18.25 -6.19
N GLY A 291 6.31 17.07 -6.05
CA GLY A 291 5.51 16.49 -7.14
C GLY A 291 4.32 17.38 -7.54
N LEU A 292 3.82 18.22 -6.63
CA LEU A 292 2.80 19.23 -6.91
C LEU A 292 3.26 20.67 -6.60
N ILE A 293 4.02 20.87 -5.51
CA ILE A 293 4.27 22.21 -4.93
C ILE A 293 5.73 22.34 -4.47
N GLY A 294 6.49 23.29 -5.00
CA GLY A 294 7.86 23.52 -4.54
C GLY A 294 7.90 24.03 -3.09
N TYR A 295 7.32 25.21 -2.87
CA TYR A 295 7.36 25.91 -1.59
C TYR A 295 5.99 26.48 -1.20
N THR A 296 5.64 26.44 0.09
CA THR A 296 4.39 27.04 0.60
C THR A 296 4.47 27.74 1.97
N GLU A 297 3.84 28.91 2.03
CA GLU A 297 3.44 29.67 3.23
C GLU A 297 1.90 29.80 3.25
N GLY A 298 1.21 28.89 3.95
CA GLY A 298 -0.26 28.84 3.98
C GLY A 298 -0.86 28.09 2.78
N LEU A 299 -1.50 26.95 3.05
CA LEU A 299 -2.09 26.08 2.02
C LEU A 299 -3.09 25.09 2.62
N ASP A 300 -4.22 24.92 1.95
CA ASP A 300 -5.03 23.70 2.06
C ASP A 300 -4.85 22.87 0.77
N LEU A 301 -4.28 21.67 0.89
CA LEU A 301 -4.10 20.71 -0.21
C LEU A 301 -4.99 19.49 0.01
N VAL A 302 -5.91 19.24 -0.92
CA VAL A 302 -6.99 18.27 -0.75
C VAL A 302 -7.09 17.34 -1.96
N ASN A 303 -7.19 16.04 -1.72
CA ASN A 303 -7.48 15.01 -2.74
C ASN A 303 -6.60 15.12 -4.00
N SER A 304 -5.30 15.40 -3.82
CA SER A 304 -4.37 15.72 -4.90
C SER A 304 -3.16 14.78 -4.87
N TYR A 305 -2.58 14.45 -6.02
CA TYR A 305 -1.60 13.36 -6.11
C TYR A 305 -0.53 13.52 -7.19
N SER A 306 0.67 12.98 -6.96
CA SER A 306 1.72 12.89 -7.99
C SER A 306 1.93 11.44 -8.42
N ILE A 307 2.00 11.21 -9.73
CA ILE A 307 2.49 9.97 -10.34
C ILE A 307 3.76 10.19 -11.17
N GLY A 308 4.07 11.44 -11.52
CA GLY A 308 5.33 11.82 -12.15
C GLY A 308 6.51 11.68 -11.19
N ASN A 309 7.61 11.12 -11.69
CA ASN A 309 8.85 10.93 -10.93
C ASN A 309 9.57 12.27 -10.66
N ILE A 310 10.46 12.28 -9.68
CA ILE A 310 11.25 13.45 -9.27
C ILE A 310 12.74 13.09 -9.26
N THR A 311 13.57 13.87 -9.99
CA THR A 311 15.02 13.65 -10.12
C THR A 311 15.85 14.85 -9.62
N VAL A 312 16.43 14.64 -8.43
CA VAL A 312 17.39 15.41 -7.61
C VAL A 312 18.89 15.36 -7.97
N GLU A 313 19.42 16.05 -8.98
CA GLU A 313 20.86 15.94 -9.36
C GLU A 313 21.74 17.09 -8.83
N SER A 314 22.95 16.79 -8.31
CA SER A 314 24.01 17.78 -8.06
C SER A 314 25.43 17.33 -8.42
N ASP A 315 26.23 18.27 -8.92
CA ASP A 315 27.62 18.08 -9.35
C ASP A 315 28.65 18.30 -8.23
N ILE A 316 29.87 17.79 -8.47
CA ILE A 316 31.06 17.93 -7.61
C ILE A 316 31.63 19.36 -7.50
N ASN A 317 30.97 20.34 -8.10
CA ASN A 317 31.29 21.77 -7.96
C ASN A 317 30.25 22.53 -7.11
N CYS A 318 29.23 21.85 -6.59
CA CYS A 318 28.32 22.42 -5.59
C CYS A 318 28.96 22.39 -4.20
N ASN A 319 28.67 23.42 -3.42
CA ASN A 319 29.15 23.62 -2.07
C ASN A 319 28.03 24.28 -1.25
N ASP A 320 27.78 23.79 -0.03
CA ASP A 320 26.74 24.23 0.90
C ASP A 320 25.33 24.15 0.27
N LEU A 321 24.83 22.91 0.21
CA LEU A 321 23.67 22.50 -0.57
C LEU A 321 22.48 22.18 0.34
N GLU A 322 21.38 22.90 0.15
CA GLU A 322 20.09 22.65 0.78
C GLU A 322 19.07 22.12 -0.23
N MET A 323 18.61 20.88 -0.07
CA MET A 323 17.57 20.25 -0.88
C MET A 323 16.38 19.81 -0.02
N PHE A 324 15.18 20.21 -0.43
CA PHE A 324 13.91 19.84 0.18
C PHE A 324 13.03 19.21 -0.88
N VAL A 325 12.86 17.88 -0.84
CA VAL A 325 12.18 17.12 -1.90
C VAL A 325 10.96 16.41 -1.33
N GLY A 326 9.79 16.68 -1.89
CA GLY A 326 8.54 16.06 -1.48
C GLY A 326 7.84 15.35 -2.64
N GLY A 327 7.29 14.16 -2.41
CA GLY A 327 6.40 13.52 -3.40
C GLY A 327 5.18 14.39 -3.72
N LEU A 328 4.75 15.29 -2.81
CA LEU A 328 3.82 16.37 -3.10
C LEU A 328 4.41 17.77 -2.88
N ILE A 329 5.04 18.04 -1.73
CA ILE A 329 5.45 19.39 -1.31
C ILE A 329 6.93 19.42 -0.90
N GLY A 330 7.77 20.23 -1.56
CA GLY A 330 9.18 20.38 -1.16
C GLY A 330 9.32 20.95 0.26
N TYR A 331 8.78 22.14 0.49
CA TYR A 331 8.87 22.86 1.77
C TYR A 331 7.55 23.51 2.19
N SER A 332 7.12 23.29 3.43
CA SER A 332 5.95 23.93 4.04
C SER A 332 6.33 24.65 5.33
N ARG A 333 6.17 25.97 5.36
CA ARG A 333 6.74 26.85 6.41
C ARG A 333 5.79 27.25 7.53
N PHE A 334 4.51 27.40 7.20
CA PHE A 334 3.45 27.89 8.07
C PHE A 334 2.10 27.29 7.64
N TRP A 335 1.22 26.99 8.60
CA TRP A 335 -0.22 26.67 8.44
C TRP A 335 -0.61 25.99 7.11
N GLY A 336 -0.02 24.82 6.86
CA GLY A 336 -0.41 23.92 5.79
C GLY A 336 -1.24 22.75 6.32
N ASN A 337 -2.38 22.46 5.68
CA ASN A 337 -3.13 21.22 5.90
C ASN A 337 -3.08 20.37 4.62
N VAL A 338 -2.66 19.12 4.74
CA VAL A 338 -2.65 18.15 3.63
C VAL A 338 -3.60 17.01 3.95
N PHE A 339 -4.61 16.82 3.10
CA PHE A 339 -5.69 15.85 3.32
C PHE A 339 -5.94 14.96 2.10
N SER A 340 -6.12 13.66 2.30
CA SER A 340 -6.51 12.69 1.26
C SER A 340 -5.58 12.67 0.03
N SER A 341 -4.30 13.00 0.21
CA SER A 341 -3.36 13.32 -0.87
C SER A 341 -2.14 12.40 -0.84
N TYR A 342 -1.63 11.97 -2.00
CA TYR A 342 -0.73 10.81 -2.07
C TYR A 342 0.29 10.84 -3.21
N ASN A 343 1.42 10.15 -3.03
CA ASN A 343 2.47 10.03 -4.03
C ASN A 343 2.67 8.58 -4.51
N LEU A 344 2.67 8.40 -5.83
CA LEU A 344 2.99 7.15 -6.51
C LEU A 344 4.30 7.22 -7.31
N GLY A 345 4.79 8.42 -7.64
CA GLY A 345 6.01 8.62 -8.42
C GLY A 345 7.28 8.37 -7.60
N ASP A 346 8.30 7.78 -8.23
CA ASP A 346 9.60 7.55 -7.59
C ASP A 346 10.37 8.88 -7.40
N ILE A 347 11.04 9.00 -6.26
CA ILE A 347 11.90 10.13 -5.90
C ILE A 347 13.35 9.64 -5.89
N GLU A 348 14.18 10.18 -6.78
CA GLU A 348 15.62 9.86 -6.87
C GLU A 348 16.45 11.13 -6.63
N VAL A 349 17.44 11.05 -5.73
CA VAL A 349 18.33 12.18 -5.41
C VAL A 349 19.79 11.73 -5.39
N THR A 350 20.58 12.23 -6.33
CA THR A 350 22.00 11.92 -6.52
C THR A 350 22.83 13.18 -6.34
N SER A 351 23.60 13.26 -5.25
CA SER A 351 24.36 14.46 -4.87
C SER A 351 25.86 14.22 -4.74
N ASN A 352 26.64 14.95 -5.52
CA ASN A 352 28.11 14.89 -5.54
C ASN A 352 28.79 16.10 -4.89
N ALA A 353 28.03 17.03 -4.31
CA ALA A 353 28.50 18.27 -3.68
C ALA A 353 29.63 18.06 -2.64
N ARG A 354 30.51 19.05 -2.50
CA ARG A 354 31.78 18.93 -1.73
C ARG A 354 31.75 19.41 -0.28
N THR A 355 30.72 20.12 0.18
CA THR A 355 30.65 20.68 1.56
C THR A 355 29.28 20.45 2.19
N ASP A 356 28.82 21.31 3.11
CA ASP A 356 27.70 21.01 4.01
C ASP A 356 26.42 20.59 3.26
N LEU A 357 25.84 19.46 3.70
CA LEU A 357 24.80 18.74 2.97
C LEU A 357 23.52 18.61 3.79
N ASN A 358 22.50 19.35 3.38
CA ASN A 358 21.19 19.42 4.03
C ASN A 358 20.10 18.88 3.10
N ILE A 359 19.85 17.57 3.18
CA ILE A 359 18.91 16.87 2.29
C ILE A 359 17.70 16.37 3.10
N TYR A 360 16.52 16.93 2.81
CA TYR A 360 15.27 16.66 3.50
C TYR A 360 14.24 16.08 2.51
N ILE A 361 14.02 14.77 2.56
CA ILE A 361 13.23 14.05 1.55
C ILE A 361 12.02 13.37 2.19
N GLY A 362 10.82 13.64 1.69
CA GLY A 362 9.58 13.04 2.17
C GLY A 362 8.71 12.50 1.04
N GLY A 363 8.13 11.31 1.21
CA GLY A 363 7.15 10.79 0.24
C GLY A 363 5.90 11.68 0.09
N ILE A 364 5.58 12.54 1.07
CA ILE A 364 4.58 13.61 0.92
C ILE A 364 5.26 14.99 1.02
N ILE A 365 6.01 15.28 2.11
CA ILE A 365 6.62 16.59 2.35
C ILE A 365 8.11 16.50 2.71
N GLY A 366 9.00 17.19 1.99
CA GLY A 366 10.43 17.24 2.31
C GLY A 366 10.68 17.83 3.70
N TYR A 367 10.23 19.06 3.93
CA TYR A 367 10.31 19.74 5.23
C TYR A 367 8.96 20.34 5.64
N PHE A 368 8.49 19.96 6.83
CA PHE A 368 7.15 20.25 7.34
C PHE A 368 7.19 21.06 8.63
N LYS A 369 6.72 22.30 8.57
CA LYS A 369 6.55 23.24 9.68
C LYS A 369 5.12 23.80 9.67
N ALA A 370 4.15 22.89 9.57
CA ALA A 370 2.75 23.22 9.30
C ALA A 370 1.81 22.40 10.21
N SER A 371 0.50 22.59 10.05
CA SER A 371 -0.49 22.21 11.06
C SER A 371 -0.81 20.72 11.06
N SER A 372 -1.25 20.16 9.92
CA SER A 372 -1.69 18.77 9.86
C SER A 372 -1.43 18.06 8.53
N ILE A 373 -1.09 16.78 8.60
CA ILE A 373 -1.16 15.82 7.50
C ILE A 373 -2.12 14.71 7.93
N SER A 374 -3.15 14.42 7.13
CA SER A 374 -4.17 13.42 7.45
C SER A 374 -4.60 12.63 6.21
N CYS A 375 -4.74 11.31 6.35
CA CYS A 375 -5.20 10.45 5.25
C CYS A 375 -4.29 10.53 4.01
N CYS A 376 -2.97 10.55 4.19
CA CYS A 376 -1.99 10.72 3.11
C CYS A 376 -1.04 9.52 3.03
N TYR A 377 -0.59 9.14 1.82
CA TYR A 377 0.19 7.92 1.66
C TYR A 377 1.21 7.95 0.51
N ASN A 378 2.27 7.16 0.66
CA ASN A 378 3.35 7.07 -0.33
C ASN A 378 3.60 5.62 -0.77
N ILE A 379 3.54 5.39 -2.08
CA ILE A 379 3.89 4.11 -2.74
C ILE A 379 5.17 4.27 -3.57
N GLY A 380 5.48 5.49 -4.05
CA GLY A 380 6.72 5.80 -4.76
C GLY A 380 7.96 5.50 -3.92
N ASN A 381 8.99 4.92 -4.54
CA ASN A 381 10.25 4.61 -3.88
C ASN A 381 11.06 5.90 -3.68
N ILE A 382 11.89 5.91 -2.64
CA ILE A 382 12.80 7.02 -2.32
C ILE A 382 14.22 6.46 -2.40
N SER A 383 14.96 6.87 -3.43
CA SER A 383 16.36 6.50 -3.68
C SER A 383 17.25 7.72 -3.46
N VAL A 384 18.31 7.58 -2.66
CA VAL A 384 19.23 8.67 -2.36
C VAL A 384 20.66 8.16 -2.46
N GLU A 385 21.49 8.81 -3.27
CA GLU A 385 22.93 8.55 -3.37
C GLU A 385 23.72 9.83 -3.08
N THR A 386 24.54 9.82 -2.03
CA THR A 386 25.37 10.98 -1.64
C THR A 386 26.85 10.62 -1.59
N SER A 387 27.70 11.41 -2.24
CA SER A 387 29.13 11.42 -1.96
C SER A 387 29.38 12.27 -0.71
N PHE A 388 29.42 11.66 0.48
CA PHE A 388 29.70 12.41 1.70
C PHE A 388 31.17 12.82 1.78
N THR A 389 31.41 14.13 1.71
CA THR A 389 32.65 14.72 2.22
C THR A 389 32.57 14.94 3.72
N THR A 390 33.74 15.19 4.30
CA THR A 390 33.99 15.11 5.73
C THR A 390 34.00 16.52 6.33
N VAL A 391 32.98 16.91 7.10
CA VAL A 391 32.88 18.29 7.65
C VAL A 391 33.64 18.42 8.99
N PRO A 392 34.45 19.48 9.22
CA PRO A 392 35.13 19.72 10.49
C PRO A 392 34.17 20.12 11.63
N ASP A 393 34.47 19.66 12.84
CA ASP A 393 33.60 19.74 14.02
C ASP A 393 33.35 21.18 14.56
N ILE A 394 32.14 21.71 14.33
CA ILE A 394 31.64 22.96 14.93
C ILE A 394 30.70 22.65 16.10
N ASN A 395 31.27 22.66 17.31
CA ASN A 395 30.56 22.65 18.59
C ASN A 395 29.82 23.99 18.84
N SER A 396 28.70 24.07 19.56
CA SER A 396 27.90 23.03 20.23
C SER A 396 26.43 23.48 20.40
N ASP A 397 25.53 22.88 19.62
CA ASP A 397 24.06 22.90 19.69
C ASP A 397 23.34 24.25 19.89
N LEU A 398 22.80 24.78 18.78
CA LEU A 398 21.43 25.32 18.77
C LEU A 398 20.84 25.20 17.34
N TYR A 399 19.96 24.21 17.10
CA TYR A 399 19.17 24.02 15.87
C TYR A 399 19.84 23.41 14.60
N LEU A 400 20.84 22.54 14.76
CA LEU A 400 21.22 21.48 13.78
C LEU A 400 21.31 21.89 12.29
N GLU A 401 22.30 22.72 11.95
CA GLU A 401 22.47 23.31 10.60
C GLU A 401 23.12 22.41 9.53
N SER A 402 23.47 21.15 9.84
CA SER A 402 23.95 20.15 8.86
C SER A 402 23.36 18.76 9.15
N CYS A 403 22.40 18.32 8.34
CA CYS A 403 21.62 17.10 8.55
C CYS A 403 20.96 16.57 7.27
N SER A 404 21.02 15.26 7.02
CA SER A 404 20.15 14.59 6.04
C SER A 404 19.05 13.79 6.74
N ALA A 405 17.78 13.98 6.36
CA ALA A 405 16.64 13.28 6.94
C ALA A 405 15.61 12.85 5.87
N ILE A 406 15.31 11.54 5.83
CA ILE A 406 14.53 10.89 4.78
C ILE A 406 13.35 10.14 5.41
N GLY A 407 12.13 10.36 4.94
CA GLY A 407 10.94 9.70 5.47
C GLY A 407 9.88 9.34 4.43
N GLY A 408 9.16 8.24 4.65
CA GLY A 408 8.09 7.81 3.74
C GLY A 408 6.90 8.79 3.64
N ILE A 409 6.71 9.67 4.62
CA ILE A 409 5.72 10.77 4.56
C ILE A 409 6.43 12.12 4.69
N VAL A 410 7.28 12.30 5.71
CA VAL A 410 7.98 13.57 5.99
C VAL A 410 9.48 13.37 6.18
N GLY A 411 10.32 14.14 5.48
CA GLY A 411 11.76 14.17 5.74
C GLY A 411 12.07 14.76 7.10
N PHE A 412 11.66 16.01 7.34
CA PHE A 412 11.84 16.72 8.60
C PHE A 412 10.53 17.31 9.14
N ASN A 413 10.12 16.95 10.35
CA ASN A 413 8.94 17.48 11.04
C ASN A 413 9.34 18.44 12.19
N TYR A 414 8.98 19.71 12.04
CA TYR A 414 9.10 20.75 13.07
C TYR A 414 7.83 20.89 13.93
N GLY A 415 7.30 19.76 14.41
CA GLY A 415 6.23 19.71 15.41
C GLY A 415 4.79 19.79 14.90
N GLY A 416 4.56 19.55 13.60
CA GLY A 416 3.23 19.37 13.04
C GLY A 416 2.63 18.00 13.38
N GLU A 417 1.31 17.89 13.27
CA GLU A 417 0.55 16.67 13.55
C GLU A 417 0.38 15.80 12.30
N ILE A 418 0.66 14.50 12.40
CA ILE A 418 0.58 13.55 11.29
C ILE A 418 -0.31 12.38 11.74
N GLN A 419 -1.39 12.12 11.01
CA GLN A 419 -2.34 11.07 11.38
C GLN A 419 -2.83 10.29 10.16
N ASN A 420 -3.26 9.05 10.36
CA ASN A 420 -3.90 8.25 9.30
C ASN A 420 -3.04 8.19 8.01
N CYS A 421 -1.74 7.93 8.13
CA CYS A 421 -0.82 7.89 6.99
C CYS A 421 -0.13 6.52 6.85
N TYR A 422 0.26 6.14 5.63
CA TYR A 422 1.08 4.94 5.43
C TYR A 422 2.14 5.08 4.33
N ASN A 423 3.23 4.35 4.50
CA ASN A 423 4.28 4.22 3.49
C ASN A 423 4.48 2.76 3.09
N SER A 424 4.43 2.53 1.78
CA SER A 424 4.72 1.24 1.13
C SER A 424 5.92 1.33 0.18
N GLY A 425 6.30 2.54 -0.24
CA GLY A 425 7.48 2.78 -1.07
C GLY A 425 8.79 2.42 -0.34
N LYS A 426 9.74 1.83 -1.08
CA LYS A 426 11.04 1.46 -0.52
C LYS A 426 11.91 2.71 -0.33
N ILE A 427 12.55 2.82 0.84
CA ILE A 427 13.53 3.87 1.14
C ILE A 427 14.94 3.26 1.08
N VAL A 428 15.81 3.86 0.27
CA VAL A 428 17.23 3.49 0.15
C VAL A 428 18.09 4.74 0.25
N ALA A 429 19.10 4.70 1.12
CA ALA A 429 20.22 5.64 1.06
C ALA A 429 21.53 4.90 0.80
N CYS A 430 22.31 5.39 -0.15
CA CYS A 430 23.65 4.96 -0.51
C CYS A 430 24.62 6.10 -0.20
N THR A 431 25.71 5.81 0.49
CA THR A 431 26.69 6.81 0.93
C THR A 431 28.07 6.46 0.38
N ALA A 432 28.60 7.25 -0.54
CA ALA A 432 29.79 6.96 -1.35
C ALA A 432 31.09 7.60 -0.79
N ASP A 433 32.24 7.11 -1.27
CA ASP A 433 33.57 7.43 -0.77
C ASP A 433 34.11 8.79 -1.26
N HIS A 434 34.14 9.82 -0.39
CA HIS A 434 35.02 10.98 -0.58
C HIS A 434 35.70 11.48 0.70
N VAL A 435 36.71 10.74 1.15
CA VAL A 435 37.69 11.25 2.12
C VAL A 435 38.68 12.17 1.41
N ASP A 436 38.60 13.47 1.68
CA ASP A 436 39.66 14.41 1.36
C ASP A 436 40.86 14.18 2.31
N GLU A 437 42.05 13.95 1.75
CA GLU A 437 43.29 13.68 2.49
C GLU A 437 43.65 14.79 3.50
N ASN A 438 43.08 15.98 3.38
CA ASN A 438 43.35 17.14 4.23
C ASN A 438 42.52 17.19 5.52
N ILE A 439 41.48 16.36 5.69
CA ILE A 439 40.49 16.53 6.76
C ILE A 439 40.66 15.50 7.88
N SER A 440 40.89 15.99 9.10
CA SER A 440 41.38 15.16 10.22
C SER A 440 40.30 14.42 11.03
N LYS A 441 39.03 14.81 10.90
CA LYS A 441 37.86 14.12 11.49
C LYS A 441 36.59 14.39 10.65
N PRO A 442 35.92 13.37 10.08
CA PRO A 442 34.59 13.50 9.47
C PRO A 442 33.49 13.64 10.52
N SER A 443 32.38 14.32 10.20
CA SER A 443 31.11 14.21 10.95
C SER A 443 29.96 13.92 9.98
N ILE A 444 29.15 12.88 10.25
CA ILE A 444 28.01 12.48 9.39
C ILE A 444 26.73 12.36 10.22
N LYS A 445 25.62 12.96 9.73
CA LYS A 445 24.29 12.90 10.34
C LYS A 445 23.24 12.51 9.31
N LEU A 446 22.64 11.33 9.46
CA LEU A 446 21.69 10.77 8.50
C LEU A 446 20.57 9.99 9.22
N TYR A 447 19.31 10.41 9.02
CA TYR A 447 18.15 9.83 9.70
C TYR A 447 17.11 9.30 8.70
N LEU A 448 16.89 7.98 8.70
CA LEU A 448 15.86 7.34 7.86
C LEU A 448 14.69 6.85 8.72
N GLY A 449 13.48 7.22 8.35
CA GLY A 449 12.25 6.73 9.00
C GLY A 449 11.24 6.17 8.01
N GLY A 450 10.54 5.10 8.37
CA GLY A 450 9.45 4.56 7.54
C GLY A 450 8.35 5.58 7.24
N LEU A 451 8.12 6.54 8.15
CA LEU A 451 7.21 7.67 7.96
C LEU A 451 7.90 9.03 8.14
N ILE A 452 8.78 9.19 9.14
CA ILE A 452 9.41 10.47 9.47
C ILE A 452 10.94 10.35 9.59
N GLY A 453 11.71 11.07 8.78
CA GLY A 453 13.18 11.08 8.89
C GLY A 453 13.65 11.61 10.26
N TYR A 454 13.30 12.86 10.57
CA TYR A 454 13.58 13.49 11.87
C TYR A 454 12.37 14.30 12.38
N SER A 455 11.90 14.02 13.60
CA SER A 455 10.92 14.85 14.33
C SER A 455 11.60 15.63 15.45
N MET A 456 11.63 16.96 15.34
CA MET A 456 12.41 17.83 16.24
C MET A 456 11.62 18.41 17.42
N ALA A 457 10.30 18.58 17.28
CA ALA A 457 9.44 19.22 18.27
C ALA A 457 8.20 18.36 18.59
N SER A 458 7.31 18.88 19.45
CA SER A 458 6.18 18.16 20.08
C SER A 458 4.99 17.85 19.16
N GLY A 459 5.26 17.38 17.95
CA GLY A 459 4.26 16.83 17.04
C GLY A 459 3.77 15.45 17.48
N ASN A 460 2.57 15.11 17.05
CA ASN A 460 2.00 13.77 17.21
C ASN A 460 2.12 12.99 15.90
N LEU A 461 2.36 11.67 16.00
CA LEU A 461 2.15 10.71 14.93
C LEU A 461 1.11 9.67 15.39
N ILE A 462 -0.01 9.55 14.68
CA ILE A 462 -1.19 8.82 15.17
C ILE A 462 -1.76 7.89 14.09
N ASN A 463 -2.22 6.69 14.46
CA ASN A 463 -2.98 5.78 13.58
C ASN A 463 -2.30 5.56 12.21
N SER A 464 -0.99 5.28 12.18
CA SER A 464 -0.18 5.30 10.95
C SER A 464 0.83 4.13 10.91
N TYR A 465 1.22 3.65 9.72
CA TYR A 465 2.11 2.47 9.62
C TYR A 465 3.08 2.48 8.43
N ASN A 466 4.15 1.69 8.52
CA ASN A 466 5.11 1.49 7.43
C ASN A 466 5.23 0.00 7.04
N ILE A 467 5.16 -0.28 5.74
CA ILE A 467 5.54 -1.58 5.12
C ILE A 467 6.73 -1.44 4.16
N GLY A 468 7.06 -0.22 3.72
CA GLY A 468 8.19 0.07 2.84
C GLY A 468 9.54 -0.31 3.46
N ILE A 469 10.38 -1.03 2.71
CA ILE A 469 11.71 -1.50 3.15
C ILE A 469 12.66 -0.31 3.35
N ILE A 470 13.42 -0.29 4.45
CA ILE A 470 14.35 0.80 4.79
C ILE A 470 15.78 0.25 4.81
N ASN A 471 16.60 0.62 3.82
CA ASN A 471 17.98 0.16 3.71
C ASN A 471 18.97 1.33 3.68
N VAL A 472 20.10 1.20 4.38
CA VAL A 472 21.29 2.03 4.14
C VAL A 472 22.44 1.14 3.65
N PHE A 473 23.09 1.56 2.56
CA PHE A 473 24.32 0.97 2.05
C PHE A 473 25.49 1.94 2.29
N ILE A 474 26.49 1.50 3.06
CA ILE A 474 27.73 2.25 3.28
C ILE A 474 28.90 1.62 2.54
N THR A 475 29.91 2.43 2.25
CA THR A 475 31.21 1.99 1.70
C THR A 475 32.19 1.54 2.79
N LYS A 476 33.26 0.87 2.36
CA LYS A 476 34.32 0.35 3.24
C LYS A 476 35.13 1.42 3.97
N ILE A 477 35.14 2.67 3.51
CA ILE A 477 35.92 3.71 4.18
C ILE A 477 35.19 4.21 5.45
N ILE A 478 33.85 4.19 5.45
CA ILE A 478 33.05 4.55 6.64
C ILE A 478 33.28 3.56 7.80
N GLU A 479 33.59 2.29 7.52
CA GLU A 479 34.01 1.30 8.54
C GLU A 479 35.30 1.67 9.30
N ASN A 480 36.05 2.68 8.81
CA ASN A 480 37.31 3.16 9.41
C ASN A 480 37.17 4.53 10.10
N ILE A 481 35.95 5.09 10.17
CA ILE A 481 35.66 6.35 10.87
C ILE A 481 35.37 6.07 12.35
N ASP A 482 35.78 6.97 13.24
CA ASP A 482 35.51 6.91 14.68
C ASP A 482 34.00 6.99 14.97
N GLU A 483 33.46 6.01 15.72
CA GLU A 483 32.05 5.97 16.17
C GLU A 483 31.59 7.29 16.81
N SER A 484 32.51 8.03 17.47
CA SER A 484 32.20 9.33 18.08
C SER A 484 31.71 10.39 17.10
N SER A 485 31.92 10.17 15.80
CA SER A 485 31.70 11.15 14.74
C SER A 485 30.61 10.74 13.73
N LEU A 486 29.84 9.69 14.03
CA LEU A 486 28.70 9.22 13.22
C LEU A 486 27.39 9.24 14.02
N ASP A 487 26.41 10.05 13.60
CA ASP A 487 25.04 10.01 14.12
C ASP A 487 24.07 9.57 13.02
N ILE A 488 24.14 8.28 12.66
CA ILE A 488 23.26 7.65 11.67
C ILE A 488 22.20 6.81 12.39
N ALA A 489 20.92 6.98 12.04
CA ALA A 489 19.80 6.29 12.69
C ALA A 489 18.69 5.85 11.71
N LEU A 490 18.28 4.58 11.80
CA LEU A 490 17.22 3.95 11.01
C LEU A 490 16.07 3.53 11.92
N GLY A 491 14.89 4.10 11.72
CA GLY A 491 13.68 3.76 12.46
C GLY A 491 12.59 3.19 11.57
N GLY A 492 11.98 2.08 11.97
CA GLY A 492 10.84 1.49 11.26
C GLY A 492 9.65 2.45 11.07
N ILE A 493 9.54 3.50 11.90
CA ILE A 493 8.59 4.60 11.77
C ILE A 493 9.32 5.96 11.72
N THR A 494 10.20 6.24 12.69
CA THR A 494 10.88 7.54 12.85
C THR A 494 12.38 7.38 13.00
N GLY A 495 13.19 7.97 12.12
CA GLY A 495 14.65 7.87 12.16
C GLY A 495 15.24 8.48 13.43
N LYS A 496 14.95 9.76 13.68
CA LYS A 496 15.31 10.47 14.92
C LYS A 496 14.11 11.20 15.53
N GLY A 497 14.01 11.19 16.87
CA GLY A 497 12.91 11.84 17.59
C GLY A 497 13.36 12.67 18.80
N ASN A 498 12.67 13.78 19.06
CA ASN A 498 12.85 14.67 20.20
C ASN A 498 11.50 15.19 20.75
N GLN A 499 11.12 14.80 21.99
CA GLN A 499 9.91 15.29 22.70
C GLN A 499 8.55 15.14 21.98
N TYR A 500 8.37 14.06 21.21
CA TYR A 500 7.21 13.77 20.35
C TYR A 500 6.33 12.63 20.94
N LYS A 501 5.16 12.41 20.34
CA LYS A 501 4.23 11.33 20.71
C LYS A 501 3.93 10.45 19.50
N ILE A 502 4.08 9.13 19.62
CA ILE A 502 3.56 8.16 18.66
C ILE A 502 2.42 7.38 19.33
N SER A 503 1.31 7.16 18.63
CA SER A 503 0.16 6.42 19.18
C SER A 503 -0.56 5.57 18.14
N ASN A 504 -0.86 4.32 18.46
CA ASN A 504 -1.55 3.37 17.58
C ASN A 504 -0.87 3.26 16.19
N CYS A 505 0.46 3.11 16.19
CA CYS A 505 1.27 3.06 14.97
C CYS A 505 2.14 1.81 14.93
N TYR A 506 2.36 1.26 13.74
CA TYR A 506 3.09 -0.01 13.62
C TYR A 506 4.02 -0.12 12.42
N ASN A 507 5.15 -0.80 12.61
CA ASN A 507 6.08 -1.12 11.53
C ASN A 507 6.09 -2.61 11.22
N ILE A 508 5.84 -2.90 9.95
CA ILE A 508 5.79 -4.22 9.33
C ILE A 508 7.09 -4.55 8.59
N SER A 509 7.91 -3.54 8.36
CA SER A 509 9.06 -3.60 7.47
C SER A 509 10.38 -3.90 8.19
N VAL A 510 11.38 -4.35 7.42
CA VAL A 510 12.75 -4.48 7.87
C VAL A 510 13.46 -3.14 7.69
N ALA A 511 14.10 -2.67 8.77
CA ALA A 511 15.10 -1.61 8.72
C ALA A 511 16.49 -2.27 8.83
N SER A 512 17.31 -2.17 7.78
CA SER A 512 18.59 -2.89 7.68
C SER A 512 19.78 -1.98 7.39
N SER A 513 20.91 -2.35 8.00
CA SER A 513 22.23 -1.75 7.84
C SER A 513 23.28 -2.87 7.86
N PRO A 514 24.29 -2.85 6.98
CA PRO A 514 25.41 -3.79 7.05
C PRO A 514 26.38 -3.48 8.20
N SER A 515 26.28 -2.30 8.82
CA SER A 515 27.26 -1.79 9.79
C SER A 515 26.77 -1.83 11.24
N SER A 516 27.68 -2.21 12.14
CA SER A 516 27.46 -2.33 13.60
C SER A 516 27.35 -1.00 14.34
N ILE A 517 27.82 0.09 13.73
CA ILE A 517 27.90 1.43 14.34
C ILE A 517 26.62 2.25 14.12
N ILE A 518 25.74 1.78 13.22
CA ILE A 518 24.50 2.46 12.83
C ILE A 518 23.35 2.06 13.75
N LYS A 519 22.64 3.05 14.29
CA LYS A 519 21.54 2.87 15.25
C LYS A 519 20.29 2.40 14.51
N CYS A 520 19.76 1.23 14.85
CA CYS A 520 18.59 0.66 14.17
C CYS A 520 17.51 0.26 15.18
N GLY A 521 16.24 0.58 14.92
CA GLY A 521 15.16 0.19 15.80
C GLY A 521 13.79 0.08 15.12
N GLY A 522 12.96 -0.83 15.63
CA GLY A 522 11.73 -1.28 14.95
C GLY A 522 10.64 -0.22 14.85
N ILE A 523 10.75 0.88 15.62
CA ILE A 523 9.91 2.08 15.54
C ILE A 523 10.83 3.31 15.44
N LEU A 524 11.76 3.44 16.37
CA LEU A 524 12.68 4.57 16.49
C LEU A 524 14.12 4.15 16.17
N GLY A 525 14.86 4.93 15.37
CA GLY A 525 16.30 4.74 15.21
C GLY A 525 17.11 5.34 16.36
N TYR A 526 16.79 6.59 16.73
CA TYR A 526 17.41 7.30 17.85
C TYR A 526 16.45 8.31 18.50
N GLU A 527 16.57 8.49 19.81
CA GLU A 527 15.80 9.46 20.60
C GLU A 527 16.74 10.30 21.48
N SER A 528 16.62 11.63 21.43
CA SER A 528 17.43 12.56 22.24
C SER A 528 16.76 12.95 23.56
N ASN A 529 15.43 12.95 23.62
CA ASN A 529 14.63 13.22 24.81
C ASN A 529 13.40 12.31 24.81
N VAL A 530 13.13 11.68 25.96
CA VAL A 530 12.08 10.65 26.12
C VAL A 530 10.70 11.17 25.70
N GLY A 531 10.24 10.71 24.54
CA GLY A 531 8.88 10.93 24.04
C GLY A 531 7.85 10.00 24.68
N THR A 532 6.68 9.89 24.05
CA THR A 532 5.61 8.97 24.49
C THR A 532 5.24 8.01 23.37
N LEU A 533 5.31 6.70 23.65
CA LEU A 533 4.82 5.64 22.77
C LEU A 533 3.60 4.99 23.44
N ILE A 534 2.48 4.87 22.72
CA ILE A 534 1.22 4.26 23.18
C ILE A 534 0.73 3.32 22.08
N ASP A 535 0.41 2.07 22.42
CA ASP A 535 -0.13 1.09 21.46
C ASP A 535 0.69 1.00 20.15
N THR A 536 2.02 0.99 20.28
CA THR A 536 2.94 0.91 19.14
C THR A 536 3.51 -0.50 18.96
N TYR A 537 3.47 -1.02 17.74
CA TYR A 537 3.79 -2.43 17.45
C TYR A 537 4.87 -2.61 16.37
N CYS A 538 5.77 -3.57 16.54
CA CYS A 538 6.67 -4.00 15.46
C CYS A 538 6.84 -5.53 15.39
N SER A 539 7.21 -6.04 14.22
CA SER A 539 7.52 -7.47 14.02
C SER A 539 8.76 -7.90 14.81
N ASP A 540 8.67 -9.01 15.55
CA ASP A 540 9.78 -9.65 16.25
C ASP A 540 10.94 -10.03 15.30
N GLY A 541 10.64 -10.34 14.03
CA GLY A 541 11.61 -10.85 13.06
C GLY A 541 12.40 -9.79 12.29
N ASN A 542 12.15 -8.50 12.50
CA ASN A 542 12.55 -7.44 11.57
C ASN A 542 13.78 -6.60 12.00
N LEU A 543 14.44 -6.96 13.10
CA LEU A 543 15.57 -6.22 13.66
C LEU A 543 16.91 -6.92 13.39
N THR A 544 17.40 -6.77 12.16
CA THR A 544 18.74 -7.21 11.73
C THR A 544 19.74 -6.05 11.81
N SER A 545 20.17 -5.73 13.04
CA SER A 545 21.34 -4.89 13.28
C SER A 545 22.36 -5.65 14.11
N ILE A 546 23.56 -5.83 13.56
CA ILE A 546 24.73 -6.38 14.28
C ILE A 546 25.35 -5.24 15.13
N GLY A 547 24.52 -4.47 15.84
CA GLY A 547 24.86 -3.15 16.39
C GLY A 547 24.04 -2.78 17.63
N ASN A 548 24.65 -2.02 18.54
CA ASN A 548 24.15 -1.86 19.91
C ASN A 548 23.07 -0.77 20.08
N LYS A 549 21.80 -1.14 19.93
CA LYS A 549 20.68 -0.81 20.85
C LYS A 549 19.35 -1.37 20.33
N ALA A 550 19.13 -2.68 20.50
CA ALA A 550 17.89 -3.31 20.07
C ALA A 550 16.68 -2.83 20.89
N SER A 551 15.67 -2.29 20.19
CA SER A 551 14.28 -2.03 20.63
C SER A 551 14.07 -1.32 21.98
N ASP A 552 13.42 -0.16 21.94
CA ASP A 552 12.90 0.49 23.14
C ASP A 552 11.83 -0.37 23.85
N ASP A 553 11.96 -0.57 25.17
CA ASP A 553 11.08 -1.41 25.99
C ASP A 553 9.61 -0.93 26.05
N ARG A 554 9.32 0.30 25.59
CA ARG A 554 7.93 0.81 25.43
C ARG A 554 7.20 0.21 24.22
N VAL A 555 7.90 -0.45 23.29
CA VAL A 555 7.32 -0.99 22.05
C VAL A 555 6.87 -2.44 22.25
N THR A 556 5.62 -2.75 21.85
CA THR A 556 5.13 -4.13 21.83
C THR A 556 5.65 -4.85 20.59
N LYS A 557 6.30 -5.99 20.76
CA LYS A 557 6.68 -6.86 19.63
C LYS A 557 5.58 -7.87 19.34
N LEU A 558 5.44 -8.24 18.07
CA LEU A 558 4.45 -9.18 17.57
C LEU A 558 5.11 -10.28 16.74
N SER A 559 4.69 -11.53 16.96
CA SER A 559 5.03 -12.67 16.11
C SER A 559 4.42 -12.53 14.70
N ASN A 560 4.84 -13.39 13.76
CA ASN A 560 4.30 -13.42 12.39
C ASN A 560 2.76 -13.49 12.36
N ASP A 561 2.11 -14.21 13.28
CA ASP A 561 0.65 -14.28 13.34
C ASP A 561 0.01 -13.02 13.98
N GLY A 562 0.71 -12.35 14.91
CA GLY A 562 0.36 -11.01 15.36
C GLY A 562 0.47 -9.97 14.22
N MET A 563 1.46 -10.12 13.34
CA MET A 563 1.61 -9.28 12.14
C MET A 563 0.58 -9.62 11.05
N ARG A 564 0.12 -10.89 10.96
CA ARG A 564 -1.02 -11.30 10.12
C ARG A 564 -2.33 -10.69 10.62
N TYR A 565 -2.55 -10.57 11.93
CA TYR A 565 -3.74 -9.90 12.48
C TYR A 565 -3.88 -8.45 11.97
N LEU A 566 -2.75 -7.77 11.75
CA LEU A 566 -2.70 -6.41 11.17
C LEU A 566 -2.93 -6.35 9.64
N ARG A 567 -2.87 -7.48 8.91
CA ARG A 567 -3.29 -7.62 7.48
C ARG A 567 -4.78 -7.92 7.30
N LEU A 568 -5.51 -8.19 8.37
CA LEU A 568 -6.91 -8.59 8.28
C LEU A 568 -7.83 -7.39 8.57
N LEU A 569 -9.14 -7.60 8.43
CA LEU A 569 -10.21 -6.65 8.82
C LEU A 569 -9.95 -5.95 10.18
N ASN A 570 -9.27 -6.65 11.09
CA ASN A 570 -8.93 -6.16 12.41
C ASN A 570 -7.81 -5.10 12.43
N GLY A 571 -6.91 -5.06 11.44
CA GLY A 571 -5.92 -3.99 11.28
C GLY A 571 -6.58 -2.63 11.03
N SER A 572 -7.55 -2.58 10.11
CA SER A 572 -8.39 -1.39 9.88
C SER A 572 -9.23 -1.05 11.11
N ASN A 573 -9.78 -2.04 11.82
CA ASN A 573 -10.53 -1.78 13.06
C ASN A 573 -9.65 -1.20 14.18
N ASN A 574 -8.40 -1.66 14.31
CA ASN A 574 -7.43 -1.11 15.26
C ASN A 574 -7.08 0.35 14.92
N LEU A 575 -6.75 0.65 13.66
CA LEU A 575 -6.44 2.02 13.23
C LEU A 575 -7.65 2.97 13.37
N ASN A 576 -8.86 2.49 13.11
CA ASN A 576 -10.11 3.23 13.30
C ASN A 576 -10.56 3.35 14.77
N ASN A 577 -9.85 2.75 15.73
CA ASN A 577 -10.27 2.75 17.12
C ASN A 577 -10.30 4.19 17.69
N GLY A 578 -11.45 4.59 18.26
CA GLY A 578 -11.68 5.95 18.72
C GLY A 578 -11.89 7.01 17.63
N GLN A 579 -11.89 6.65 16.34
CA GLN A 579 -12.15 7.58 15.23
C GLN A 579 -13.61 7.55 14.76
N GLU A 580 -14.26 8.71 14.68
CA GLU A 580 -15.64 8.82 14.16
C GLU A 580 -15.68 8.62 12.63
N SER A 581 -14.71 9.18 11.91
CA SER A 581 -14.62 9.16 10.44
C SER A 581 -14.20 7.81 9.86
N LYS A 582 -13.59 6.93 10.66
CA LYS A 582 -13.11 5.59 10.29
C LYS A 582 -12.38 5.54 8.93
N PRO A 583 -11.29 6.31 8.75
CA PRO A 583 -10.67 6.52 7.45
C PRO A 583 -9.95 5.28 6.87
N TRP A 584 -9.82 4.18 7.62
CA TRP A 584 -9.14 2.96 7.17
C TRP A 584 -10.12 1.87 6.75
N SER A 585 -9.92 1.32 5.56
CA SER A 585 -10.57 0.09 5.08
C SER A 585 -9.59 -1.09 5.10
N PRO A 586 -10.07 -2.34 5.08
CA PRO A 586 -9.23 -3.47 4.74
C PRO A 586 -8.81 -3.36 3.27
N ASP A 587 -7.60 -3.81 2.93
CA ASP A 587 -7.21 -4.01 1.54
C ASP A 587 -7.88 -5.28 0.99
N ILE A 588 -9.12 -5.12 0.50
CA ILE A 588 -9.93 -6.20 -0.09
C ILE A 588 -9.37 -6.64 -1.46
N PHE A 589 -8.56 -5.81 -2.10
CA PHE A 589 -8.03 -6.04 -3.46
C PHE A 589 -6.63 -6.66 -3.48
N GLY A 590 -5.86 -6.55 -2.39
CA GLY A 590 -4.44 -6.92 -2.36
C GLY A 590 -3.52 -5.87 -2.98
N VAL A 591 -3.96 -4.61 -3.15
CA VAL A 591 -3.15 -3.53 -3.76
C VAL A 591 -1.99 -3.08 -2.87
N ASN A 592 -1.98 -3.49 -1.60
CA ASN A 592 -1.04 -3.05 -0.57
C ASN A 592 -0.61 -4.24 0.32
N ASP A 593 -0.37 -5.41 -0.28
CA ASP A 593 -0.03 -6.69 0.38
C ASP A 593 -1.05 -7.16 1.45
N GLY A 594 -2.30 -6.67 1.35
CA GLY A 594 -3.37 -6.90 2.32
C GLY A 594 -3.38 -5.93 3.51
N TYR A 595 -2.45 -4.98 3.59
CA TYR A 595 -2.41 -4.03 4.70
C TYR A 595 -3.44 -2.90 4.55
N PRO A 596 -4.13 -2.49 5.64
CA PRO A 596 -5.26 -1.56 5.60
C PRO A 596 -5.01 -0.30 4.76
N VAL A 597 -5.74 -0.13 3.67
CA VAL A 597 -5.67 1.08 2.85
C VAL A 597 -6.58 2.17 3.43
N LEU A 598 -6.37 3.41 3.00
CA LEU A 598 -7.32 4.48 3.30
C LEU A 598 -8.57 4.28 2.44
N ALA A 599 -9.74 4.41 3.05
CA ALA A 599 -11.00 4.41 2.32
C ALA A 599 -11.19 5.75 1.59
N ASP A 600 -11.91 5.74 0.47
CA ASP A 600 -12.33 6.96 -0.22
C ASP A 600 -13.28 7.77 0.68
N VAL A 601 -12.74 8.73 1.45
CA VAL A 601 -13.51 9.53 2.40
C VAL A 601 -14.33 10.58 1.64
N PRO A 602 -15.69 10.53 1.65
CA PRO A 602 -16.49 11.51 0.92
C PRO A 602 -16.43 12.88 1.60
N ILE A 603 -15.72 13.83 1.00
CA ILE A 603 -15.49 15.14 1.62
C ILE A 603 -16.76 16.00 1.57
N GLN A 604 -17.39 16.18 2.73
CA GLN A 604 -18.48 17.15 2.92
C GLN A 604 -17.91 18.55 3.15
N ILE A 605 -17.72 19.31 2.06
CA ILE A 605 -17.35 20.74 2.15
C ILE A 605 -18.59 21.53 2.61
N SER A 606 -18.49 22.19 3.76
CA SER A 606 -19.59 23.02 4.30
C SER A 606 -19.83 24.27 3.43
N PRO A 607 -21.07 24.57 2.99
CA PRO A 607 -21.34 25.71 2.10
C PRO A 607 -21.14 27.11 2.69
N ASP A 608 -21.09 27.26 4.02
CA ASP A 608 -21.27 28.56 4.70
C ASP A 608 -20.13 29.58 4.50
N GLY A 609 -19.08 29.23 3.75
CA GLY A 609 -18.02 30.15 3.29
C GLY A 609 -18.13 30.62 1.83
N VAL A 610 -19.13 30.19 1.05
CA VAL A 610 -19.13 30.33 -0.42
C VAL A 610 -20.42 30.95 -0.97
N GLN A 611 -20.36 32.24 -1.32
CA GLN A 611 -21.37 33.01 -2.09
C GLN A 611 -20.66 34.17 -2.82
N THR A 612 -20.96 34.59 -4.06
CA THR A 612 -21.85 34.10 -5.15
C THR A 612 -21.24 34.57 -6.49
N ASN A 613 -21.48 34.01 -7.69
CA ASN A 613 -22.09 32.76 -8.14
C ASN A 613 -21.69 32.51 -9.62
N SER A 614 -21.51 31.26 -10.04
CA SER A 614 -21.83 30.82 -11.42
C SER A 614 -22.16 29.32 -11.43
N GLU A 615 -23.08 28.89 -12.29
CA GLU A 615 -23.68 27.54 -12.23
C GLU A 615 -23.12 26.59 -13.30
N LYS A 616 -22.18 25.71 -12.91
CA LYS A 616 -22.05 24.32 -13.41
C LYS A 616 -20.97 23.58 -12.64
N VAL A 617 -21.38 22.65 -11.78
CA VAL A 617 -20.50 21.81 -10.96
C VAL A 617 -19.98 20.62 -11.79
N PRO A 618 -18.66 20.35 -11.84
CA PRO A 618 -18.10 19.11 -12.40
C PRO A 618 -18.63 17.88 -11.66
N LYS A 619 -18.98 16.81 -12.39
CA LYS A 619 -19.72 15.66 -11.83
C LYS A 619 -18.81 14.59 -11.25
N SER A 620 -18.19 14.84 -10.10
CA SER A 620 -17.64 13.80 -9.23
C SER A 620 -18.77 13.08 -8.44
N VAL A 621 -19.67 12.39 -9.16
CA VAL A 621 -20.76 11.61 -8.55
C VAL A 621 -20.81 10.19 -9.13
N ILE A 622 -20.26 9.24 -8.38
CA ILE A 622 -20.55 7.81 -8.56
C ILE A 622 -21.97 7.56 -8.05
N TYR A 623 -22.93 7.40 -8.96
CA TYR A 623 -24.26 6.92 -8.63
C TYR A 623 -24.29 5.39 -8.63
N ILE A 624 -24.33 4.78 -7.44
CA ILE A 624 -24.71 3.37 -7.30
C ILE A 624 -26.23 3.27 -7.46
N VAL A 625 -26.68 2.56 -8.49
CA VAL A 625 -28.10 2.23 -8.71
C VAL A 625 -28.33 0.76 -8.34
N THR A 626 -29.31 0.51 -7.46
CA THR A 626 -29.88 -0.82 -7.25
C THR A 626 -31.40 -0.74 -7.28
N ASN A 627 -32.04 -1.57 -8.11
CA ASN A 627 -33.50 -1.76 -8.13
C ASN A 627 -33.87 -2.80 -7.05
N ASN A 628 -35.07 -2.89 -6.46
CA ASN A 628 -36.45 -2.71 -6.94
C ASN A 628 -37.33 -2.11 -5.80
N GLU A 629 -38.63 -1.80 -5.91
CA GLU A 629 -39.70 -2.17 -6.87
C GLU A 629 -40.51 -0.97 -7.40
N GLU A 630 -41.33 -1.23 -8.43
CA GLU A 630 -42.21 -0.26 -9.07
C GLU A 630 -43.44 0.13 -8.21
N SER A 631 -43.60 1.43 -7.92
CA SER A 631 -44.90 2.14 -8.04
C SER A 631 -44.72 3.66 -7.88
N GLN A 632 -45.78 4.44 -8.16
CA GLN A 632 -45.81 5.93 -8.07
C GLN A 632 -44.92 6.66 -9.12
N GLN A 633 -45.10 6.27 -10.38
CA GLN A 633 -44.37 6.68 -11.59
C GLN A 633 -44.52 8.17 -12.02
N GLU A 634 -44.98 9.09 -11.17
CA GLU A 634 -45.62 10.36 -11.61
C GLU A 634 -44.83 11.66 -11.36
N ASN A 635 -43.64 11.63 -10.73
CA ASN A 635 -42.78 12.83 -10.59
C ASN A 635 -41.50 12.82 -11.47
N TYR A 636 -41.20 11.72 -12.16
CA TYR A 636 -39.91 11.54 -12.84
C TYR A 636 -39.80 12.24 -14.22
N LEU A 637 -40.91 12.74 -14.77
CA LEU A 637 -40.99 13.32 -16.13
C LEU A 637 -40.83 14.85 -16.19
N LYS A 638 -40.37 15.52 -15.12
CA LYS A 638 -40.32 17.00 -15.06
C LYS A 638 -38.94 17.64 -14.92
N HIS A 639 -37.87 16.86 -14.77
CA HIS A 639 -36.49 17.38 -14.67
C HIS A 639 -35.52 16.87 -15.76
N ILE A 640 -36.00 16.10 -16.75
CA ILE A 640 -35.21 15.66 -17.91
C ILE A 640 -35.53 16.59 -19.11
N ALA A 641 -35.05 17.84 -19.06
CA ALA A 641 -35.36 18.83 -20.11
C ALA A 641 -34.25 19.89 -20.39
N LEU A 642 -33.18 19.97 -19.59
CA LEU A 642 -32.28 21.14 -19.57
C LEU A 642 -30.78 20.81 -19.44
N ALA A 643 -30.33 19.71 -20.05
CA ALA A 643 -28.92 19.32 -20.07
C ALA A 643 -28.14 19.74 -21.35
N THR A 644 -28.83 20.27 -22.38
CA THR A 644 -28.27 20.47 -23.73
C THR A 644 -28.73 21.78 -24.41
N GLY A 645 -29.27 22.75 -23.65
CA GLY A 645 -30.12 23.84 -24.17
C GLY A 645 -29.60 24.52 -25.45
N SER A 646 -30.40 24.70 -26.50
CA SER A 646 -31.86 24.94 -26.56
C SER A 646 -32.50 24.21 -27.76
N LYS A 647 -33.83 24.05 -27.90
CA LYS A 647 -35.00 24.93 -27.61
C LYS A 647 -36.21 24.06 -27.16
N LEU A 648 -37.36 24.57 -26.66
CA LEU A 648 -38.02 25.86 -26.90
C LEU A 648 -39.11 26.13 -25.83
N ASN A 649 -39.17 27.37 -25.27
CA ASN A 649 -40.30 27.96 -24.51
C ASN A 649 -40.74 27.31 -23.16
N THR A 650 -41.30 28.04 -22.17
CA THR A 650 -41.77 29.45 -22.15
C THR A 650 -41.63 30.11 -20.76
N SER A 651 -41.59 31.45 -20.77
CA SER A 651 -42.05 32.38 -19.70
C SER A 651 -41.42 32.33 -18.29
N TYR A 652 -40.63 33.39 -18.03
CA TYR A 652 -40.49 34.07 -16.73
C TYR A 652 -41.82 34.20 -15.96
N GLN A 653 -41.75 34.21 -14.62
CA GLN A 653 -42.07 35.45 -13.88
C GLN A 653 -41.33 35.55 -12.54
N ASN A 654 -41.11 36.80 -12.11
CA ASN A 654 -40.42 37.15 -10.86
C ASN A 654 -41.30 36.87 -9.63
N VAL A 655 -40.69 36.79 -8.45
CA VAL A 655 -40.93 37.76 -7.34
C VAL A 655 -39.95 37.49 -6.19
N ILE A 656 -39.36 38.57 -5.65
CA ILE A 656 -38.61 38.56 -4.38
C ILE A 656 -39.62 38.74 -3.24
N LEU A 657 -39.53 37.95 -2.16
CA LEU A 657 -40.16 38.32 -0.87
C LEU A 657 -39.50 37.60 0.32
N ASP A 658 -39.41 38.32 1.44
CA ASP A 658 -38.61 38.01 2.62
C ASP A 658 -39.20 36.94 3.58
N THR A 659 -38.35 36.54 4.53
CA THR A 659 -38.66 35.97 5.86
C THR A 659 -39.31 34.59 5.97
N PHE A 660 -38.76 33.74 6.87
CA PHE A 660 -39.46 33.39 8.12
C PHE A 660 -38.52 32.83 9.20
N ASN A 661 -38.81 33.12 10.49
CA ASN A 661 -38.15 32.53 11.66
C ASN A 661 -38.85 31.23 12.09
N VAL A 662 -38.12 30.17 12.48
CA VAL A 662 -38.64 29.11 13.39
C VAL A 662 -37.61 28.62 14.42
N ILE A 663 -37.77 29.18 15.62
CA ILE A 663 -37.56 28.66 16.99
C ILE A 663 -37.19 27.15 17.17
N ASN A 664 -36.11 26.91 17.94
CA ASN A 664 -35.68 25.65 18.63
C ASN A 664 -36.72 25.26 19.74
N PRO A 665 -36.98 23.99 20.18
CA PRO A 665 -35.93 23.05 20.63
C PRO A 665 -36.21 21.51 20.60
N SER A 666 -35.21 20.74 21.06
CA SER A 666 -35.30 19.45 21.83
C SER A 666 -34.88 18.16 21.11
N TYR A 667 -33.83 17.50 21.64
CA TYR A 667 -33.97 16.22 22.36
C TYR A 667 -32.84 16.11 23.41
N SER A 668 -33.09 15.40 24.51
CA SER A 668 -32.19 15.36 25.68
C SER A 668 -31.51 14.01 25.86
N TRP A 669 -30.18 14.02 25.98
CA TRP A 669 -29.44 12.90 26.55
C TRP A 669 -29.90 12.62 27.99
N LYS A 670 -29.91 11.34 28.37
CA LYS A 670 -30.08 10.92 29.76
C LYS A 670 -29.22 9.68 30.01
N GLU A 671 -28.22 9.83 30.87
CA GLU A 671 -27.35 8.74 31.29
C GLU A 671 -28.14 7.63 31.99
N PHE A 672 -27.61 6.41 31.96
CA PHE A 672 -27.50 5.67 33.21
C PHE A 672 -26.19 4.87 33.31
N ASP A 673 -25.67 4.85 34.53
CA ASP A 673 -24.34 4.38 34.92
C ASP A 673 -24.27 2.85 35.13
N MET A 674 -23.24 2.21 34.58
CA MET A 674 -22.74 0.90 35.05
C MET A 674 -21.21 0.84 35.12
N LYS A 675 -20.66 1.46 36.17
CA LYS A 675 -19.30 1.28 36.71
C LYS A 675 -18.80 -0.20 36.74
N TYR A 676 -17.72 -0.45 36.01
CA TYR A 676 -16.54 -1.23 36.44
C TYR A 676 -16.65 -2.78 36.59
N PRO A 677 -15.53 -3.54 36.44
CA PRO A 677 -15.36 -4.34 35.22
C PRO A 677 -15.09 -5.84 35.45
N PRO A 678 -15.09 -6.67 34.39
CA PRO A 678 -14.66 -8.06 34.48
C PRO A 678 -13.12 -8.19 34.47
N LYS A 679 -12.52 -8.28 35.66
CA LYS A 679 -11.38 -9.21 35.81
C LYS A 679 -11.91 -10.64 35.63
N TRP A 680 -11.08 -11.52 35.09
CA TRP A 680 -11.44 -12.92 34.86
C TRP A 680 -11.77 -13.64 36.18
N ILE A 681 -12.88 -14.39 36.20
CA ILE A 681 -13.05 -15.70 36.85
C ILE A 681 -14.44 -16.26 36.47
N ASN A 682 -14.54 -17.59 36.35
CA ASN A 682 -15.74 -18.32 35.95
C ASN A 682 -16.19 -19.26 37.10
N THR A 683 -17.49 -19.29 37.43
CA THR A 683 -18.12 -20.42 38.15
C THR A 683 -19.65 -20.47 37.96
N SER A 684 -20.10 -21.52 37.26
CA SER A 684 -21.34 -22.30 37.45
C SER A 684 -22.41 -21.89 38.48
N ALA A 685 -23.67 -21.78 38.03
CA ALA A 685 -24.83 -22.46 38.63
C ALA A 685 -26.03 -22.48 37.65
N ASP A 686 -26.81 -23.56 37.65
CA ASP A 686 -27.75 -23.94 36.58
C ASP A 686 -29.23 -23.52 36.78
N ASN A 687 -29.97 -23.46 35.67
CA ASN A 687 -31.43 -23.56 35.48
C ASN A 687 -32.42 -22.77 36.38
N SER A 688 -33.20 -21.87 35.75
CA SER A 688 -34.66 -22.08 35.59
C SER A 688 -35.39 -21.10 34.64
N LYS A 689 -35.60 -21.57 33.40
CA LYS A 689 -36.77 -21.34 32.50
C LYS A 689 -37.52 -19.98 32.51
N ASN A 690 -37.36 -19.21 31.44
CA ASN A 690 -38.39 -18.87 30.41
C ASN A 690 -37.77 -17.80 29.46
N SER A 691 -37.53 -18.01 28.15
CA SER A 691 -38.46 -18.29 27.02
C SER A 691 -39.44 -17.10 26.76
N ILE A 692 -39.64 -16.52 25.57
CA ILE A 692 -39.62 -17.03 24.17
C ILE A 692 -39.35 -15.88 23.14
N LEU A 693 -38.91 -16.24 21.90
CA LEU A 693 -39.05 -15.55 20.59
C LEU A 693 -38.04 -14.49 20.09
N LEU A 694 -37.93 -14.46 18.74
CA LEU A 694 -37.13 -13.56 17.90
C LEU A 694 -38.00 -12.47 17.25
N SER A 695 -37.38 -11.32 16.96
CA SER A 695 -37.48 -10.57 15.68
C SER A 695 -36.72 -9.23 15.81
N ALA A 696 -36.15 -8.59 14.79
CA ALA A 696 -35.66 -8.96 13.46
C ALA A 696 -35.01 -7.68 12.84
N SER A 697 -34.39 -7.80 11.66
CA SER A 697 -33.80 -6.72 10.83
C SER A 697 -32.46 -6.11 11.28
N GLY A 698 -31.48 -6.29 10.40
CA GLY A 698 -30.24 -5.53 10.23
C GLY A 698 -29.83 -5.66 8.75
N THR A 699 -28.87 -4.85 8.28
CA THR A 699 -28.39 -4.89 6.88
C THR A 699 -26.86 -4.75 6.82
N TYR A 700 -26.26 -5.24 5.74
CA TYR A 700 -24.82 -5.45 5.57
C TYR A 700 -24.13 -4.32 4.79
N CYS A 701 -22.78 -4.36 4.75
CA CYS A 701 -21.93 -3.54 3.88
C CYS A 701 -21.39 -4.35 2.68
N GLY A 702 -21.08 -3.67 1.57
CA GLY A 702 -20.14 -4.15 0.54
C GLY A 702 -20.63 -4.09 -0.90
N VAL A 703 -19.90 -3.36 -1.76
CA VAL A 703 -19.85 -3.50 -3.23
C VAL A 703 -18.43 -3.12 -3.69
N ILE A 704 -17.91 -3.82 -4.70
CA ILE A 704 -16.70 -3.52 -5.49
C ILE A 704 -17.06 -3.76 -6.98
N THR A 705 -16.37 -3.08 -7.91
CA THR A 705 -16.69 -2.95 -9.35
C THR A 705 -15.43 -3.27 -10.22
N TYR A 706 -15.43 -3.34 -11.57
CA TYR A 706 -16.36 -2.91 -12.64
C TYR A 706 -16.78 -4.11 -13.55
N ASP A 707 -16.79 -4.19 -14.90
CA ASP A 707 -16.42 -3.28 -16.02
C ASP A 707 -17.12 -3.64 -17.37
N VAL A 708 -16.68 -3.04 -18.49
CA VAL A 708 -17.39 -2.86 -19.77
C VAL A 708 -16.73 -3.65 -20.93
N SER A 709 -17.51 -4.10 -21.93
CA SER A 709 -16.94 -4.63 -23.20
C SER A 709 -17.85 -4.43 -24.43
N GLU A 710 -17.70 -3.27 -25.07
CA GLU A 710 -18.25 -2.80 -26.36
C GLU A 710 -18.69 -3.83 -27.44
N LYS A 711 -19.63 -3.45 -28.34
CA LYS A 711 -19.27 -2.88 -29.68
C LYS A 711 -20.43 -2.51 -30.62
N SER A 712 -20.25 -1.38 -31.33
CA SER A 712 -19.98 -1.39 -32.78
C SER A 712 -19.49 -0.02 -33.27
N SER A 713 -18.31 0.05 -33.89
CA SER A 713 -17.81 1.26 -34.57
C SER A 713 -18.13 1.23 -36.07
N THR A 714 -18.12 2.41 -36.72
CA THR A 714 -17.78 2.57 -38.15
C THR A 714 -17.22 3.97 -38.43
N ASP A 715 -15.99 4.27 -38.01
CA ASP A 715 -15.15 5.25 -38.73
C ASP A 715 -13.65 4.93 -38.51
N ALA A 716 -12.78 5.40 -39.40
CA ALA A 716 -11.50 4.74 -39.72
C ALA A 716 -10.23 5.49 -39.29
N ASN A 717 -10.32 6.50 -38.41
CA ASN A 717 -9.23 7.46 -38.14
C ASN A 717 -8.89 7.68 -36.64
N VAL A 718 -9.12 6.70 -35.76
CA VAL A 718 -8.77 6.82 -34.32
C VAL A 718 -7.54 5.96 -34.01
N GLN A 719 -6.46 6.61 -33.56
CA GLN A 719 -5.28 5.95 -32.97
C GLN A 719 -5.59 5.55 -31.51
N PRO A 720 -5.10 4.40 -31.01
CA PRO A 720 -5.31 3.99 -29.64
C PRO A 720 -4.43 4.81 -28.67
N ILE A 721 -5.00 5.23 -27.55
CA ILE A 721 -4.24 5.73 -26.39
C ILE A 721 -3.99 4.53 -25.46
N SER A 722 -2.72 4.23 -25.20
CA SER A 722 -2.32 3.07 -24.39
C SER A 722 -2.36 3.36 -22.90
N TYR A 723 -2.94 2.45 -22.11
CA TYR A 723 -2.82 2.42 -20.66
C TYR A 723 -1.82 1.33 -20.24
N HIS A 724 -0.61 1.72 -19.83
CA HIS A 724 0.38 0.79 -19.31
C HIS A 724 0.37 0.74 -17.78
N TYR A 725 0.20 -0.47 -17.23
CA TYR A 725 0.49 -0.77 -15.83
C TYR A 725 1.82 -1.52 -15.73
N THR A 726 2.87 -0.88 -15.20
CA THR A 726 4.20 -1.51 -15.01
C THR A 726 4.49 -1.78 -13.53
N THR A 727 4.42 -3.04 -13.12
CA THR A 727 4.85 -3.50 -11.80
C THR A 727 6.35 -3.80 -11.79
N LEU A 728 7.16 -3.02 -11.07
CA LEU A 728 8.60 -3.26 -10.96
C LEU A 728 8.97 -4.23 -9.83
N SER A 729 9.83 -5.19 -10.15
CA SER A 729 10.37 -6.20 -9.24
C SER A 729 11.74 -5.79 -8.68
N ARG A 730 12.06 -6.22 -7.45
CA ARG A 730 13.39 -6.10 -6.84
C ARG A 730 13.63 -7.32 -5.96
N THR A 731 14.79 -7.93 -6.10
CA THR A 731 15.13 -9.26 -5.59
C THR A 731 15.15 -9.34 -4.06
N VAL A 732 14.83 -10.52 -3.52
CA VAL A 732 14.73 -10.82 -2.08
C VAL A 732 15.73 -11.94 -1.72
N GLU A 733 16.40 -11.82 -0.57
CA GLU A 733 17.25 -12.89 -0.05
C GLU A 733 16.40 -14.07 0.47
N LEU A 734 16.76 -15.28 0.05
CA LEU A 734 16.01 -16.50 0.32
C LEU A 734 16.20 -16.99 1.76
N LYS A 735 15.10 -17.32 2.43
CA LYS A 735 15.09 -17.96 3.75
C LYS A 735 14.74 -19.45 3.62
N ASP A 736 14.97 -20.22 4.69
CA ASP A 736 14.64 -21.66 4.76
C ASP A 736 13.16 -21.89 4.45
N GLY A 737 12.85 -22.77 3.49
CA GLY A 737 11.48 -23.02 3.01
C GLY A 737 11.42 -23.44 1.54
N LEU A 738 10.22 -23.47 0.97
CA LEU A 738 10.00 -23.70 -0.46
C LEU A 738 10.04 -22.36 -1.19
N VAL A 739 11.05 -22.16 -2.04
CA VAL A 739 11.24 -20.96 -2.84
C VAL A 739 10.71 -21.20 -4.25
N TYR A 740 10.00 -20.22 -4.79
CA TYR A 740 9.59 -20.17 -6.19
C TYR A 740 10.37 -19.09 -6.90
N ASP A 741 11.04 -19.46 -8.00
CA ASP A 741 11.82 -18.58 -8.85
C ASP A 741 11.25 -18.54 -10.26
N SER A 742 11.23 -17.35 -10.85
CA SER A 742 10.57 -17.10 -12.13
C SER A 742 11.35 -17.63 -13.33
N ASN A 743 12.63 -18.00 -13.17
CA ASN A 743 13.46 -18.63 -14.18
C ASN A 743 13.40 -17.91 -15.54
N ASP A 744 13.97 -16.71 -15.56
CA ASP A 744 13.91 -15.69 -16.63
C ASP A 744 12.52 -15.08 -16.93
N GLY A 745 11.44 -15.59 -16.34
CA GLY A 745 10.13 -14.94 -16.31
C GLY A 745 10.05 -13.72 -15.39
N SER A 746 8.98 -12.94 -15.51
CA SER A 746 8.70 -11.74 -14.70
C SER A 746 7.96 -12.04 -13.39
N GLY A 747 8.23 -11.24 -12.37
CA GLY A 747 7.68 -11.32 -11.02
C GLY A 747 8.75 -11.17 -9.94
N LYS A 748 8.41 -11.41 -8.66
CA LYS A 748 9.36 -11.42 -7.54
C LYS A 748 9.49 -12.84 -6.98
N THR A 749 10.68 -13.43 -7.02
CA THR A 749 11.03 -14.68 -6.34
C THR A 749 10.51 -14.64 -4.89
N TYR A 750 9.75 -15.65 -4.47
CA TYR A 750 9.06 -15.67 -3.18
C TYR A 750 9.21 -17.03 -2.47
N SER A 751 8.88 -17.10 -1.18
CA SER A 751 9.07 -18.32 -0.38
C SER A 751 7.89 -18.63 0.54
N VAL A 752 7.46 -19.89 0.54
CA VAL A 752 6.47 -20.45 1.46
C VAL A 752 7.17 -21.25 2.55
N LEU A 753 6.87 -20.94 3.80
CA LEU A 753 7.43 -21.65 4.95
C LEU A 753 6.68 -22.97 5.19
N PRO A 754 7.37 -24.05 5.60
CA PRO A 754 6.70 -25.28 6.01
C PRO A 754 5.94 -25.10 7.34
N ASP A 755 4.97 -25.99 7.56
CA ASP A 755 4.15 -26.07 8.78
C ASP A 755 4.92 -26.63 9.99
N GLU A 756 4.25 -26.74 11.13
CA GLU A 756 4.81 -27.29 12.39
C GLU A 756 5.32 -28.74 12.28
N THR A 757 4.96 -29.46 11.21
CA THR A 757 5.41 -30.83 10.90
C THR A 757 6.50 -30.89 9.83
N GLY A 758 6.93 -29.74 9.30
CA GLY A 758 7.92 -29.63 8.23
C GLY A 758 7.34 -29.80 6.82
N LYS A 759 6.01 -29.70 6.64
CA LYS A 759 5.34 -29.88 5.34
C LYS A 759 4.99 -28.58 4.64
N VAL A 760 5.00 -28.58 3.31
CA VAL A 760 4.62 -27.46 2.45
C VAL A 760 4.01 -27.98 1.15
N THR A 761 2.97 -27.30 0.64
CA THR A 761 2.29 -27.66 -0.60
C THR A 761 2.84 -26.82 -1.76
N VAL A 762 3.02 -27.43 -2.93
CA VAL A 762 3.39 -26.74 -4.17
C VAL A 762 2.21 -25.92 -4.70
N GLU A 763 2.43 -24.63 -4.92
CA GLU A 763 1.43 -23.66 -5.36
C GLU A 763 1.32 -23.56 -6.89
N ASP A 764 0.26 -22.90 -7.36
CA ASP A 764 0.10 -22.54 -8.76
C ASP A 764 1.10 -21.45 -9.17
N ASN A 765 1.41 -21.36 -10.45
CA ASN A 765 2.26 -20.31 -10.98
C ASN A 765 1.65 -18.90 -10.78
N MET A 766 2.47 -17.97 -10.28
CA MET A 766 2.14 -16.53 -10.16
C MET A 766 3.11 -15.62 -10.95
N PHE A 767 4.03 -16.21 -11.72
CA PHE A 767 4.93 -15.49 -12.63
C PHE A 767 4.33 -15.37 -14.03
N HIS A 768 4.82 -14.42 -14.84
CA HIS A 768 4.38 -14.22 -16.22
C HIS A 768 5.62 -14.10 -17.12
N TYR A 769 5.61 -14.66 -18.33
CA TYR A 769 6.71 -14.50 -19.28
C TYR A 769 6.18 -14.22 -20.69
N ASP A 770 6.42 -13.01 -21.17
CA ASP A 770 6.07 -12.49 -22.49
C ASP A 770 6.36 -13.53 -23.59
N GLY A 771 5.32 -13.88 -24.38
CA GLY A 771 5.44 -14.83 -25.49
C GLY A 771 5.57 -16.31 -25.09
N HIS A 772 5.46 -16.65 -23.81
CA HIS A 772 5.61 -18.01 -23.29
C HIS A 772 4.43 -18.42 -22.40
N ALA A 773 4.25 -19.73 -22.20
CA ALA A 773 3.29 -20.30 -21.26
C ALA A 773 4.01 -21.11 -20.18
N PHE A 774 3.47 -21.10 -18.96
CA PHE A 774 3.97 -21.91 -17.85
C PHE A 774 3.63 -23.39 -18.05
N VAL A 775 4.65 -24.26 -17.98
CA VAL A 775 4.54 -25.71 -18.15
C VAL A 775 4.44 -26.41 -16.80
N GLU A 776 5.48 -26.29 -15.97
CA GLU A 776 5.60 -26.93 -14.66
C GLU A 776 6.68 -26.29 -13.79
N TRP A 777 6.78 -26.71 -12.52
CA TRP A 777 7.90 -26.37 -11.64
C TRP A 777 8.99 -27.46 -11.70
N LYS A 778 10.27 -27.08 -11.72
CA LYS A 778 11.41 -28.01 -11.54
C LYS A 778 12.38 -27.55 -10.46
N ASN A 779 13.09 -28.48 -9.81
CA ASN A 779 14.09 -28.12 -8.79
C ASN A 779 15.48 -27.77 -9.35
N THR A 780 15.61 -27.52 -10.65
CA THR A 780 16.74 -26.85 -11.30
C THR A 780 16.20 -25.90 -12.37
N ALA A 781 16.97 -24.88 -12.73
CA ALA A 781 16.64 -23.93 -13.79
C ALA A 781 16.56 -24.60 -15.18
N ASP A 782 17.35 -25.67 -15.38
CA ASP A 782 17.45 -26.40 -16.64
C ASP A 782 16.45 -27.56 -16.75
N GLU A 783 16.31 -28.11 -17.96
CA GLU A 783 15.39 -29.21 -18.23
C GLU A 783 15.67 -30.49 -17.39
N SER A 784 16.88 -30.63 -16.83
CA SER A 784 17.36 -31.83 -16.15
C SER A 784 16.71 -32.09 -14.78
N GLY A 785 16.03 -31.08 -14.23
CA GLY A 785 15.41 -31.12 -12.91
C GLY A 785 14.26 -32.11 -12.79
N LYS A 786 13.94 -32.48 -11.55
CA LYS A 786 12.73 -33.24 -11.24
C LYS A 786 11.53 -32.30 -11.29
N SER A 787 10.46 -32.74 -11.93
CA SER A 787 9.16 -32.05 -12.00
C SER A 787 8.37 -32.06 -10.70
N TYR A 788 7.66 -30.96 -10.44
CA TYR A 788 6.75 -30.74 -9.32
C TYR A 788 5.46 -30.11 -9.87
N LYS A 789 4.30 -30.66 -9.46
CA LYS A 789 2.97 -30.16 -9.84
C LYS A 789 2.35 -29.41 -8.68
N THR A 790 1.43 -28.48 -8.95
CA THR A 790 0.51 -27.91 -7.95
C THR A 790 -0.11 -29.02 -7.10
N GLU A 791 -0.39 -28.73 -5.83
CA GLU A 791 -0.96 -29.65 -4.84
C GLU A 791 -0.03 -30.79 -4.37
N ASN A 792 1.18 -30.92 -4.92
CA ASN A 792 2.19 -31.85 -4.36
C ASN A 792 2.61 -31.41 -2.94
N GLU A 793 2.48 -32.30 -1.97
CA GLU A 793 3.01 -32.11 -0.62
C GLU A 793 4.52 -32.46 -0.58
N LEU A 794 5.33 -31.57 0.01
CA LEU A 794 6.77 -31.72 0.20
C LEU A 794 7.15 -31.61 1.68
N THR A 795 8.20 -32.31 2.10
CA THR A 795 8.73 -32.25 3.47
C THR A 795 10.11 -31.60 3.48
N ILE A 796 10.23 -30.42 4.09
CA ILE A 796 11.46 -29.64 4.21
C ILE A 796 11.97 -29.77 5.64
N ASN A 797 12.95 -30.64 5.84
CA ASN A 797 13.50 -30.93 7.17
C ASN A 797 14.58 -29.91 7.62
N SER A 798 15.21 -29.21 6.67
CA SER A 798 16.14 -28.09 6.88
C SER A 798 16.58 -27.51 5.51
N GLY A 799 16.90 -26.21 5.44
CA GLY A 799 17.36 -25.56 4.20
C GLY A 799 16.21 -25.09 3.31
N SER A 800 16.56 -24.50 2.16
CA SER A 800 15.60 -24.12 1.12
C SER A 800 15.56 -25.15 -0.02
N ILE A 801 14.38 -25.40 -0.57
CA ILE A 801 14.20 -26.04 -1.89
C ILE A 801 13.77 -24.94 -2.85
N ILE A 802 14.50 -24.76 -3.96
CA ILE A 802 14.10 -23.82 -5.02
C ILE A 802 13.35 -24.59 -6.11
N LEU A 803 12.21 -24.05 -6.52
CA LEU A 803 11.42 -24.46 -7.68
C LEU A 803 11.46 -23.35 -8.72
N TYR A 804 12.07 -23.65 -9.85
CA TYR A 804 12.16 -22.80 -11.04
C TYR A 804 10.95 -23.06 -11.93
N ALA A 805 10.32 -21.99 -12.41
CA ALA A 805 9.31 -22.11 -13.46
C ALA A 805 9.91 -22.71 -14.74
N GLN A 806 9.12 -23.45 -15.50
CA GLN A 806 9.50 -23.96 -16.83
C GLN A 806 8.53 -23.38 -17.85
N TRP A 807 9.07 -22.91 -18.96
CA TRP A 807 8.38 -22.10 -19.95
C TRP A 807 8.53 -22.70 -21.34
N GLU A 808 7.47 -22.63 -22.15
CA GLU A 808 7.46 -23.03 -23.56
C GLU A 808 6.95 -21.87 -24.41
N GLU A 809 7.48 -21.68 -25.63
CA GLU A 809 7.00 -20.65 -26.55
C GLU A 809 5.50 -20.83 -26.84
N ALA A 810 4.74 -19.75 -26.70
CA ALA A 810 3.29 -19.76 -26.82
C ALA A 810 2.78 -18.74 -27.85
N TYR A 811 1.51 -18.91 -28.21
CA TYR A 811 0.74 -17.97 -29.02
C TYR A 811 -0.22 -17.23 -28.11
N THR A 812 -0.38 -15.93 -28.33
CA THR A 812 -1.36 -15.11 -27.63
C THR A 812 -2.73 -15.34 -28.26
N VAL A 813 -3.66 -15.94 -27.50
CA VAL A 813 -4.99 -16.31 -28.00
C VAL A 813 -6.08 -15.46 -27.35
N THR A 814 -6.80 -14.70 -28.17
CA THR A 814 -7.87 -13.79 -27.74
C THR A 814 -9.21 -14.31 -28.23
N ILE A 815 -10.15 -14.57 -27.31
CA ILE A 815 -11.50 -15.04 -27.66
C ILE A 815 -12.52 -13.91 -27.49
N TYR A 816 -12.92 -13.30 -28.60
CA TYR A 816 -14.03 -12.34 -28.63
C TYR A 816 -15.37 -13.07 -28.73
N VAL A 817 -16.34 -12.64 -27.93
CA VAL A 817 -17.71 -13.17 -27.96
C VAL A 817 -18.65 -12.05 -28.43
N SER A 818 -19.63 -12.34 -29.29
CA SER A 818 -20.61 -11.35 -29.78
C SER A 818 -21.58 -10.80 -28.72
N GLN A 819 -21.32 -11.12 -27.45
CA GLN A 819 -22.22 -10.98 -26.32
C GLN A 819 -21.42 -10.71 -25.05
N GLU A 820 -21.43 -9.45 -24.61
CA GLU A 820 -20.72 -8.95 -23.42
C GLU A 820 -20.98 -9.84 -22.18
N ASN A 821 -19.98 -10.02 -21.30
CA ASN A 821 -20.10 -10.82 -20.07
C ASN A 821 -20.52 -12.29 -20.29
N ALA A 822 -20.03 -12.92 -21.37
CA ALA A 822 -20.07 -14.38 -21.54
C ALA A 822 -18.88 -15.04 -20.81
N THR A 823 -19.11 -16.14 -20.11
CA THR A 823 -18.04 -16.92 -19.47
C THR A 823 -17.31 -17.76 -20.52
N ILE A 824 -15.98 -17.68 -20.52
CA ILE A 824 -15.08 -18.42 -21.41
C ILE A 824 -14.24 -19.35 -20.55
N ILE A 825 -14.23 -20.64 -20.91
CA ILE A 825 -13.36 -21.67 -20.34
C ILE A 825 -12.52 -22.23 -21.48
N ILE A 826 -11.20 -22.28 -21.35
CA ILE A 826 -10.32 -23.03 -22.26
C ILE A 826 -9.78 -24.25 -21.51
N THR A 827 -9.67 -25.37 -22.22
CA THR A 827 -9.13 -26.65 -21.73
C THR A 827 -8.14 -27.23 -22.74
N ASP A 828 -7.09 -27.90 -22.26
CA ASP A 828 -6.16 -28.68 -23.08
C ASP A 828 -6.73 -30.06 -23.51
N GLU A 829 -5.94 -30.88 -24.20
CA GLU A 829 -6.36 -32.24 -24.63
C GLU A 829 -6.65 -33.20 -23.45
N ASP A 830 -6.05 -32.96 -22.27
CA ASP A 830 -6.31 -33.73 -21.05
C ASP A 830 -7.55 -33.21 -20.28
N GLY A 831 -8.13 -32.09 -20.71
CA GLY A 831 -9.31 -31.46 -20.12
C GLY A 831 -9.02 -30.59 -18.89
N LYS A 832 -7.76 -30.23 -18.64
CA LYS A 832 -7.37 -29.29 -17.57
C LYS A 832 -7.73 -27.87 -18.00
N GLU A 833 -8.37 -27.12 -17.11
CA GLU A 833 -8.74 -25.72 -17.34
C GLU A 833 -7.51 -24.82 -17.34
N ILE A 834 -7.42 -23.96 -18.36
CA ILE A 834 -6.36 -22.97 -18.54
C ILE A 834 -6.94 -21.61 -18.12
N LYS A 835 -6.25 -20.94 -17.20
CA LYS A 835 -6.62 -19.60 -16.72
C LYS A 835 -6.12 -18.55 -17.74
N PRO A 836 -6.88 -17.46 -17.97
CA PRO A 836 -6.37 -16.34 -18.77
C PRO A 836 -5.32 -15.54 -18.00
N GLU A 837 -4.55 -14.76 -18.75
CA GLU A 837 -3.69 -13.68 -18.25
C GLU A 837 -4.52 -12.51 -17.70
N LYS A 838 -3.87 -11.54 -17.06
CA LYS A 838 -4.53 -10.37 -16.43
C LYS A 838 -5.31 -9.48 -17.41
N ASP A 839 -5.00 -9.53 -18.70
CA ASP A 839 -5.68 -8.79 -19.77
C ASP A 839 -6.85 -9.58 -20.42
N GLY A 840 -7.09 -10.83 -20.00
CA GLY A 840 -8.09 -11.72 -20.57
C GLY A 840 -7.65 -12.52 -21.79
N THR A 841 -6.38 -12.43 -22.21
CA THR A 841 -5.79 -13.31 -23.23
C THR A 841 -5.38 -14.66 -22.65
N TYR A 842 -5.05 -15.63 -23.50
CA TYR A 842 -4.52 -16.94 -23.08
C TYR A 842 -3.22 -17.23 -23.80
N MET A 843 -2.14 -17.48 -23.04
CA MET A 843 -0.86 -17.95 -23.59
C MET A 843 -0.92 -19.46 -23.79
N LEU A 844 -1.01 -19.91 -25.05
CA LEU A 844 -1.17 -21.33 -25.40
C LEU A 844 -0.01 -21.83 -26.28
N PRO A 845 0.73 -22.89 -25.86
CA PRO A 845 1.68 -23.61 -26.71
C PRO A 845 1.07 -24.19 -27.98
N GLN A 846 1.90 -24.74 -28.87
CA GLN A 846 1.41 -25.40 -30.08
C GLN A 846 0.72 -26.74 -29.76
N GLY A 847 -0.61 -26.74 -29.72
CA GLY A 847 -1.43 -27.90 -29.35
C GLY A 847 -2.90 -27.73 -29.73
N LYS A 848 -3.74 -28.70 -29.33
CA LYS A 848 -5.21 -28.55 -29.45
C LYS A 848 -5.81 -28.18 -28.10
N TYR A 849 -6.84 -27.36 -28.18
CA TYR A 849 -7.57 -26.84 -27.03
C TYR A 849 -9.07 -26.84 -27.34
N THR A 850 -9.88 -27.07 -26.31
CA THR A 850 -11.33 -26.86 -26.38
C THR A 850 -11.69 -25.58 -25.66
N TYR A 851 -12.27 -24.60 -26.36
CA TYR A 851 -12.97 -23.51 -25.70
C TYR A 851 -14.45 -23.87 -25.48
N LYS A 852 -15.01 -23.33 -24.40
CA LYS A 852 -16.42 -23.40 -24.05
C LYS A 852 -16.87 -22.01 -23.60
N VAL A 853 -17.77 -21.40 -24.38
CA VAL A 853 -18.33 -20.08 -24.14
C VAL A 853 -19.82 -20.21 -23.82
N PHE A 854 -20.25 -19.66 -22.68
CA PHE A 854 -21.66 -19.66 -22.27
C PHE A 854 -22.10 -18.34 -21.65
N LYS A 855 -23.34 -17.94 -21.93
CA LYS A 855 -24.00 -16.76 -21.37
C LYS A 855 -25.45 -17.10 -21.06
N SER A 856 -26.00 -16.57 -19.97
CA SER A 856 -27.39 -16.82 -19.57
C SER A 856 -28.37 -16.42 -20.69
N GLY A 857 -29.28 -17.33 -21.05
CA GLY A 857 -30.23 -17.16 -22.16
C GLY A 857 -29.71 -17.55 -23.56
N TYR A 858 -28.42 -17.83 -23.72
CA TYR A 858 -27.79 -18.21 -24.99
C TYR A 858 -27.43 -19.69 -25.06
N ILE A 859 -27.32 -20.23 -26.28
CA ILE A 859 -26.83 -21.60 -26.49
C ILE A 859 -25.32 -21.62 -26.22
N THR A 860 -24.87 -22.50 -25.31
CA THR A 860 -23.44 -22.71 -25.05
C THR A 860 -22.72 -23.14 -26.32
N SER A 861 -21.69 -22.41 -26.71
CA SER A 861 -20.77 -22.80 -27.76
C SER A 861 -19.61 -23.58 -27.15
N THR A 862 -19.29 -24.75 -27.70
CA THR A 862 -18.10 -25.53 -27.34
C THR A 862 -17.42 -25.95 -28.63
N LYS A 863 -16.11 -25.70 -28.77
CA LYS A 863 -15.37 -26.00 -30.00
C LYS A 863 -13.90 -26.27 -29.73
N GLU A 864 -13.38 -27.27 -30.42
CA GLU A 864 -11.94 -27.52 -30.54
C GLU A 864 -11.29 -26.50 -31.51
N PHE A 865 -10.05 -26.14 -31.22
CA PHE A 865 -9.16 -25.39 -32.11
C PHE A 865 -7.72 -25.86 -31.93
N THR A 866 -6.89 -25.69 -32.96
CA THR A 866 -5.45 -26.02 -32.92
C THR A 866 -4.65 -24.73 -33.00
N VAL A 867 -3.78 -24.51 -32.03
CA VAL A 867 -2.78 -23.44 -32.06
C VAL A 867 -1.67 -23.84 -33.03
N GLY A 868 -1.22 -22.91 -33.86
CA GLY A 868 -0.31 -23.15 -35.00
C GLY A 868 -1.00 -23.41 -36.35
N ASP A 869 -2.22 -23.97 -36.38
CA ASP A 869 -3.02 -24.09 -37.62
C ASP A 869 -3.79 -22.78 -37.97
N LEU A 870 -3.84 -21.82 -37.04
CA LEU A 870 -4.73 -20.65 -37.07
C LEU A 870 -4.00 -19.29 -36.97
N SER A 871 -2.67 -19.30 -36.88
CA SER A 871 -1.83 -18.13 -36.61
C SER A 871 -1.21 -17.52 -37.87
N ASP A 872 -0.97 -16.21 -37.85
CA ASP A 872 0.08 -15.63 -38.69
C ASP A 872 1.45 -15.98 -38.07
N GLU A 873 2.25 -16.79 -38.77
CA GLU A 873 3.59 -17.22 -38.35
C GLU A 873 4.51 -16.05 -37.96
N LYS A 874 4.21 -14.84 -38.43
CA LYS A 874 5.03 -13.66 -38.23
C LYS A 874 4.76 -12.92 -36.92
N ASN A 875 3.56 -13.08 -36.35
CA ASN A 875 3.10 -12.32 -35.17
C ASN A 875 2.76 -13.21 -33.96
N LYS A 876 2.55 -14.53 -34.13
CA LYS A 876 2.11 -15.47 -33.06
C LYS A 876 0.79 -15.13 -32.35
N GLU A 877 -0.03 -14.23 -32.90
CA GLU A 877 -1.38 -13.91 -32.39
C GLU A 877 -2.46 -14.80 -33.04
N ILE A 878 -3.47 -15.19 -32.26
CA ILE A 878 -4.66 -15.91 -32.75
C ILE A 878 -5.92 -15.24 -32.18
N THR A 879 -6.78 -14.71 -33.06
CA THR A 879 -8.09 -14.18 -32.67
C THR A 879 -9.21 -15.14 -33.02
N ILE A 880 -10.05 -15.49 -32.03
CA ILE A 880 -11.20 -16.37 -32.19
C ILE A 880 -12.48 -15.57 -31.93
N SER A 881 -13.37 -15.47 -32.91
CA SER A 881 -14.69 -14.85 -32.74
C SER A 881 -15.78 -15.91 -32.54
N VAL A 882 -16.55 -15.77 -31.47
CA VAL A 882 -17.64 -16.68 -31.08
C VAL A 882 -18.97 -15.94 -31.07
N ASP A 883 -19.84 -16.25 -32.04
CA ASP A 883 -21.20 -15.69 -32.09
C ASP A 883 -22.18 -16.58 -31.30
N LEU A 884 -22.80 -16.05 -30.25
CA LEU A 884 -23.76 -16.78 -29.42
C LEU A 884 -25.19 -16.56 -29.90
N SER A 885 -25.82 -17.62 -30.42
CA SER A 885 -27.25 -17.60 -30.75
C SER A 885 -28.12 -17.71 -29.49
N SER A 886 -29.21 -16.93 -29.44
CA SER A 886 -30.15 -16.93 -28.32
C SER A 886 -30.96 -18.23 -28.28
N SER A 887 -31.16 -18.77 -27.09
CA SER A 887 -31.91 -20.02 -26.92
C SER A 887 -33.41 -19.76 -27.06
N SER A 888 -34.08 -20.47 -27.98
CA SER A 888 -35.50 -20.25 -28.31
C SER A 888 -36.48 -20.82 -27.28
N SER A 889 -36.04 -20.99 -26.03
CA SER A 889 -36.80 -21.56 -24.93
C SER A 889 -36.40 -20.86 -23.63
N GLY A 890 -37.20 -19.88 -23.21
CA GLY A 890 -36.99 -19.11 -21.98
C GLY A 890 -37.22 -19.95 -20.73
N GLY A 891 -36.27 -20.84 -20.41
CA GLY A 891 -36.21 -21.57 -19.15
C GLY A 891 -35.58 -20.72 -18.06
N THR A 892 -36.24 -20.64 -16.89
CA THR A 892 -35.64 -20.09 -15.67
C THR A 892 -34.37 -20.87 -15.32
N PRO A 893 -33.29 -20.23 -14.85
CA PRO A 893 -32.09 -20.94 -14.41
C PRO A 893 -32.43 -21.95 -13.32
N VAL A 894 -32.15 -23.23 -13.58
CA VAL A 894 -32.39 -24.29 -12.58
C VAL A 894 -31.24 -24.25 -11.58
N SER A 895 -31.50 -23.64 -10.44
CA SER A 895 -30.59 -23.61 -9.29
C SER A 895 -30.97 -24.68 -8.25
N TYR A 896 -29.96 -25.12 -7.51
CA TYR A 896 -30.04 -26.23 -6.58
C TYR A 896 -29.36 -25.85 -5.26
N ASN A 897 -30.07 -26.11 -4.16
CA ASN A 897 -29.61 -25.81 -2.83
C ASN A 897 -28.73 -26.94 -2.29
N VAL A 898 -27.69 -26.57 -1.56
CA VAL A 898 -27.00 -27.45 -0.61
C VAL A 898 -27.56 -27.11 0.77
N THR A 899 -27.94 -28.11 1.56
CA THR A 899 -28.49 -27.87 2.90
C THR A 899 -27.85 -28.79 3.93
N TYR A 900 -27.02 -28.22 4.78
CA TYR A 900 -26.35 -28.94 5.87
C TYR A 900 -27.31 -29.15 7.04
N ASN A 901 -27.38 -30.39 7.55
CA ASN A 901 -28.35 -30.79 8.58
C ASN A 901 -27.62 -31.46 9.75
N ALA A 902 -27.85 -30.97 10.96
CA ALA A 902 -27.19 -31.43 12.18
C ALA A 902 -27.51 -32.90 12.57
N ASN A 903 -28.56 -33.51 11.99
CA ASN A 903 -28.89 -34.94 12.14
C ASN A 903 -28.93 -35.43 13.61
N GLY A 904 -29.69 -34.71 14.44
CA GLY A 904 -29.80 -34.95 15.88
C GLY A 904 -28.66 -34.33 16.71
N GLY A 905 -27.76 -33.56 16.09
CA GLY A 905 -26.91 -32.57 16.77
C GLY A 905 -27.58 -31.20 16.87
N SER A 906 -26.81 -30.21 17.34
CA SER A 906 -27.18 -28.82 17.61
C SER A 906 -26.22 -27.84 16.90
N GLY A 907 -26.64 -26.58 16.76
CA GLY A 907 -25.85 -25.52 16.11
C GLY A 907 -26.45 -25.05 14.78
N THR A 908 -25.69 -24.26 14.02
CA THR A 908 -26.10 -23.73 12.71
C THR A 908 -24.92 -23.71 11.74
N LEU A 909 -25.08 -24.34 10.58
CA LEU A 909 -24.19 -24.20 9.42
C LEU A 909 -25.05 -23.76 8.23
N ILE A 910 -24.71 -22.62 7.64
CA ILE A 910 -25.37 -22.06 6.46
C ILE A 910 -24.34 -22.00 5.35
N ASP A 911 -24.67 -22.56 4.20
CA ASP A 911 -23.87 -22.42 3.00
C ASP A 911 -24.20 -21.09 2.32
N VAL A 912 -23.30 -20.11 2.46
CA VAL A 912 -23.48 -18.76 1.92
C VAL A 912 -23.46 -18.72 0.38
N ASN A 913 -23.05 -19.81 -0.27
CA ASN A 913 -23.00 -19.93 -1.74
C ASN A 913 -24.20 -20.72 -2.32
N SER A 914 -25.07 -21.25 -1.45
CA SER A 914 -26.30 -21.94 -1.87
C SER A 914 -27.44 -20.93 -2.07
N PRO A 915 -28.23 -20.98 -3.17
CA PRO A 915 -28.27 -22.04 -4.19
C PRO A 915 -27.26 -21.88 -5.32
N TYR A 916 -26.68 -23.01 -5.74
CA TYR A 916 -25.75 -23.14 -6.86
C TYR A 916 -26.49 -23.36 -8.18
N HIS A 917 -25.85 -23.08 -9.33
CA HIS A 917 -26.38 -23.46 -10.65
C HIS A 917 -26.06 -24.92 -10.99
N SER A 918 -26.92 -25.56 -11.80
CA SER A 918 -26.70 -26.95 -12.25
C SER A 918 -25.33 -27.12 -12.94
N GLY A 919 -24.58 -28.13 -12.51
CA GLY A 919 -23.25 -28.47 -12.99
C GLY A 919 -22.10 -27.84 -12.20
N VAL A 920 -22.35 -26.83 -11.35
CA VAL A 920 -21.31 -26.16 -10.56
C VAL A 920 -20.70 -27.10 -9.52
N THR A 921 -19.38 -27.05 -9.37
CA THR A 921 -18.65 -27.83 -8.36
C THR A 921 -18.76 -27.16 -6.98
N VAL A 922 -19.55 -27.77 -6.10
CA VAL A 922 -19.69 -27.43 -4.68
C VAL A 922 -18.43 -27.87 -3.92
N LEU A 923 -17.99 -27.05 -2.96
CA LEU A 923 -17.03 -27.44 -1.92
C LEU A 923 -17.81 -27.80 -0.65
N VAL A 924 -17.53 -28.98 -0.08
CA VAL A 924 -18.23 -29.46 1.12
C VAL A 924 -17.66 -28.77 2.37
N LEU A 925 -18.53 -28.12 3.13
CA LEU A 925 -18.15 -27.24 4.24
C LEU A 925 -17.70 -28.01 5.50
N GLU A 926 -16.91 -27.32 6.33
CA GLU A 926 -16.56 -27.79 7.67
C GLU A 926 -17.76 -27.87 8.61
N ASN A 927 -17.70 -28.81 9.57
CA ASN A 927 -18.80 -29.04 10.49
C ASN A 927 -18.81 -28.08 11.69
N ASN A 928 -19.74 -27.13 11.67
CA ASN A 928 -20.05 -26.24 12.80
C ASN A 928 -21.19 -26.75 13.71
N PHE A 929 -21.68 -27.98 13.55
CA PHE A 929 -22.62 -28.60 14.49
C PHE A 929 -21.89 -29.36 15.61
N THR A 930 -22.56 -29.56 16.75
CA THR A 930 -22.08 -30.41 17.86
C THR A 930 -23.15 -31.42 18.27
N LYS A 931 -22.76 -32.55 18.86
CA LYS A 931 -23.71 -33.54 19.38
C LYS A 931 -23.13 -34.24 20.61
N ASP A 932 -23.82 -34.15 21.74
CA ASP A 932 -23.33 -34.67 23.01
C ASP A 932 -22.98 -36.16 22.93
N GLY A 933 -21.80 -36.52 23.46
CA GLY A 933 -21.29 -37.89 23.42
C GLY A 933 -20.92 -38.42 22.03
N CYS A 934 -20.89 -37.58 20.99
CA CYS A 934 -20.59 -38.00 19.61
C CYS A 934 -19.49 -37.12 18.97
N THR A 935 -18.70 -37.70 18.08
CA THR A 935 -17.79 -36.99 17.17
C THR A 935 -18.39 -36.95 15.78
N PHE A 936 -18.22 -35.81 15.09
CA PHE A 936 -18.54 -35.72 13.66
C PHE A 936 -17.65 -36.66 12.87
N LYS A 937 -18.25 -37.47 12.00
CA LYS A 937 -17.57 -38.50 11.21
C LYS A 937 -17.36 -38.04 9.77
N ASN A 938 -18.44 -37.60 9.12
CA ASN A 938 -18.49 -37.13 7.73
C ASN A 938 -19.89 -36.55 7.42
N TRP A 939 -20.08 -35.93 6.26
CA TRP A 939 -21.40 -35.63 5.71
C TRP A 939 -21.92 -36.82 4.89
N ASN A 940 -23.24 -37.02 4.83
CA ASN A 940 -23.85 -38.02 3.96
C ASN A 940 -25.16 -37.51 3.34
N THR A 941 -25.49 -37.93 2.11
CA THR A 941 -26.71 -37.47 1.40
C THR A 941 -28.02 -38.03 1.97
N LYS A 942 -27.96 -38.85 3.03
CA LYS A 942 -29.11 -39.29 3.82
C LYS A 942 -28.81 -39.23 5.32
N ALA A 943 -29.87 -39.01 6.11
CA ALA A 943 -29.81 -39.02 7.57
C ALA A 943 -29.32 -40.36 8.16
N ASP A 944 -29.64 -41.48 7.53
CA ASP A 944 -29.31 -42.85 7.98
C ASP A 944 -27.91 -43.33 7.56
N GLY A 945 -27.09 -42.48 6.92
CA GLY A 945 -25.77 -42.85 6.43
C GLY A 945 -25.76 -43.76 5.20
N SER A 946 -26.91 -44.15 4.66
CA SER A 946 -27.00 -45.04 3.48
C SER A 946 -26.92 -44.30 2.13
N GLY A 947 -26.57 -43.02 2.13
CA GLY A 947 -26.33 -42.18 0.95
C GLY A 947 -24.85 -42.13 0.57
N THR A 948 -24.51 -41.21 -0.33
CA THR A 948 -23.13 -40.86 -0.67
C THR A 948 -22.50 -40.12 0.51
N SER A 949 -21.32 -40.55 0.96
CA SER A 949 -20.54 -39.84 1.98
C SER A 949 -19.60 -38.82 1.35
N TYR A 950 -19.43 -37.69 2.03
CA TYR A 950 -18.44 -36.66 1.72
C TYR A 950 -17.72 -36.23 3.00
N SER A 951 -16.41 -36.01 2.92
CA SER A 951 -15.62 -35.30 3.94
C SER A 951 -15.86 -33.80 3.86
N ALA A 952 -15.45 -33.03 4.88
CA ALA A 952 -15.23 -31.61 4.67
C ALA A 952 -14.03 -31.41 3.71
N GLY A 953 -14.09 -30.41 2.84
CA GLY A 953 -13.11 -30.19 1.78
C GLY A 953 -13.36 -30.98 0.48
N ASP A 954 -14.22 -32.02 0.49
CA ASP A 954 -14.59 -32.76 -0.73
C ASP A 954 -15.29 -31.86 -1.76
N ARG A 955 -15.23 -32.24 -3.03
CA ARG A 955 -15.82 -31.46 -4.14
C ARG A 955 -16.76 -32.31 -5.01
N PHE A 956 -17.92 -31.79 -5.40
CA PHE A 956 -18.86 -32.49 -6.27
C PHE A 956 -19.70 -31.54 -7.15
N SER A 957 -20.05 -31.94 -8.37
CA SER A 957 -20.90 -31.15 -9.27
C SER A 957 -22.39 -31.32 -8.96
N ILE A 958 -23.07 -30.23 -8.57
CA ILE A 958 -24.48 -30.26 -8.14
C ILE A 958 -25.45 -30.26 -9.33
N ASN A 959 -26.29 -31.29 -9.43
CA ASN A 959 -27.30 -31.43 -10.49
C ASN A 959 -28.72 -31.72 -9.96
N SER A 960 -28.92 -31.58 -8.65
CA SER A 960 -30.21 -31.57 -7.96
C SER A 960 -30.07 -30.90 -6.59
N ASN A 961 -31.17 -30.42 -5.98
CA ASN A 961 -31.16 -30.03 -4.56
C ASN A 961 -30.61 -31.20 -3.71
N ILE A 962 -29.73 -30.91 -2.76
CA ILE A 962 -29.00 -31.92 -1.99
C ILE A 962 -28.93 -31.53 -0.51
N SER A 963 -29.29 -32.47 0.36
CA SER A 963 -29.19 -32.30 1.81
C SER A 963 -28.03 -33.14 2.35
N LEU A 964 -27.10 -32.51 3.04
CA LEU A 964 -25.94 -33.15 3.64
C LEU A 964 -26.15 -33.28 5.15
N TYR A 965 -26.41 -34.51 5.59
CA TYR A 965 -26.66 -34.85 6.98
C TYR A 965 -25.36 -35.20 7.68
N ALA A 966 -25.07 -34.55 8.81
CA ALA A 966 -23.93 -34.88 9.64
C ALA A 966 -24.05 -36.34 10.11
N GLN A 967 -23.05 -37.16 9.83
CA GLN A 967 -22.93 -38.49 10.39
C GLN A 967 -22.10 -38.41 11.65
N TRP A 968 -22.61 -39.07 12.69
CA TRP A 968 -22.09 -38.99 14.05
C TRP A 968 -21.63 -40.36 14.46
N GLU A 969 -20.33 -40.50 14.70
CA GLU A 969 -19.81 -41.62 15.46
C GLU A 969 -20.14 -41.32 16.93
N GLU A 970 -20.83 -42.22 17.63
CA GLU A 970 -20.81 -42.13 19.10
C GLU A 970 -19.34 -42.16 19.53
N VAL A 971 -18.95 -41.29 20.47
CA VAL A 971 -17.68 -41.43 21.15
C VAL A 971 -17.82 -42.68 22.02
N SER A 972 -17.47 -43.82 21.43
CA SER A 972 -17.30 -45.06 22.15
C SER A 972 -16.23 -44.78 23.20
N THR A 973 -16.67 -44.52 24.43
CA THR A 973 -15.78 -44.30 25.57
C THR A 973 -14.74 -45.42 25.56
N PRO A 974 -13.42 -45.12 25.51
CA PRO A 974 -12.39 -46.15 25.51
C PRO A 974 -12.67 -47.12 26.65
N PRO A 975 -12.96 -48.40 26.36
CA PRO A 975 -14.01 -49.19 27.01
C PRO A 975 -13.88 -49.10 28.52
N ALA A 976 -14.76 -48.28 29.12
CA ALA A 976 -14.55 -47.53 30.36
C ALA A 976 -13.59 -48.25 31.32
N VAL A 977 -12.29 -47.90 31.19
CA VAL A 977 -11.17 -48.78 31.58
C VAL A 977 -11.37 -49.28 32.99
N GLN A 978 -11.85 -50.52 33.13
CA GLN A 978 -12.30 -51.04 34.41
C GLN A 978 -11.10 -51.06 35.33
N LYS A 979 -11.08 -50.15 36.29
CA LYS A 979 -10.00 -50.10 37.25
C LYS A 979 -10.28 -51.14 38.34
N VAL A 980 -9.30 -51.98 38.57
CA VAL A 980 -9.34 -53.04 39.58
C VAL A 980 -8.24 -52.75 40.60
N THR A 981 -8.54 -53.04 41.85
CA THR A 981 -7.65 -52.78 42.97
C THR A 981 -6.98 -54.07 43.42
N VAL A 982 -5.65 -54.05 43.51
CA VAL A 982 -4.91 -55.08 44.23
C VAL A 982 -4.66 -54.57 45.64
N THR A 983 -5.23 -55.26 46.63
CA THR A 983 -5.01 -54.97 48.04
C THR A 983 -4.00 -55.96 48.61
N PHE A 984 -2.85 -55.44 48.98
CA PHE A 984 -1.73 -56.18 49.57
C PHE A 984 -1.89 -56.21 51.09
N TYR A 985 -1.84 -57.40 51.68
CA TYR A 985 -2.10 -57.67 53.10
C TYR A 985 -0.90 -58.30 53.81
N ILE A 986 -0.62 -57.85 55.04
CA ILE A 986 0.32 -58.49 55.96
C ILE A 986 -0.49 -58.99 57.16
N GLY A 987 -0.78 -60.30 57.18
CA GLY A 987 -1.84 -60.84 58.02
C GLY A 987 -3.18 -60.17 57.70
N ASN A 988 -3.85 -59.64 58.73
CA ASN A 988 -5.13 -58.93 58.59
C ASN A 988 -4.99 -57.43 58.21
N GLU A 989 -3.77 -56.85 58.20
CA GLU A 989 -3.56 -55.42 57.97
C GLU A 989 -3.29 -55.10 56.49
N VAL A 990 -3.87 -54.00 56.00
CA VAL A 990 -3.65 -53.53 54.62
C VAL A 990 -2.29 -52.83 54.52
N TYR A 991 -1.37 -53.43 53.77
CA TYR A 991 -0.04 -52.88 53.49
C TYR A 991 -0.05 -51.82 52.38
N LYS A 992 -0.77 -52.08 51.27
CA LYS A 992 -0.91 -51.14 50.15
C LYS A 992 -2.14 -51.48 49.31
N VAL A 993 -2.85 -50.47 48.80
CA VAL A 993 -3.82 -50.63 47.70
C VAL A 993 -3.16 -50.10 46.42
N VAL A 994 -3.26 -50.83 45.31
CA VAL A 994 -2.75 -50.42 44.00
C VAL A 994 -3.88 -50.49 42.98
N GLU A 995 -4.19 -49.35 42.38
CA GLU A 995 -5.18 -49.23 41.30
C GLU A 995 -4.52 -49.48 39.93
N VAL A 996 -5.01 -50.47 39.18
CA VAL A 996 -4.51 -50.87 37.87
C VAL A 996 -5.67 -51.04 36.88
N ASN A 997 -5.37 -50.96 35.59
CA ASN A 997 -6.34 -51.27 34.54
C ASN A 997 -6.60 -52.78 34.53
N LYS A 998 -7.86 -53.19 34.35
CA LYS A 998 -8.26 -54.58 34.14
C LYS A 998 -7.51 -55.19 32.95
N ASP A 999 -7.22 -56.48 33.09
CA ASP A 999 -6.44 -57.30 32.16
C ASP A 999 -5.01 -56.78 31.90
N SER A 1000 -4.49 -55.94 32.81
CA SER A 1000 -3.10 -55.45 32.82
C SER A 1000 -2.34 -55.93 34.06
N SER A 1001 -1.00 -55.90 34.00
CA SER A 1001 -0.13 -56.15 35.17
C SER A 1001 0.32 -54.85 35.85
N LEU A 1002 0.82 -54.96 37.09
CA LEU A 1002 1.16 -53.79 37.91
C LEU A 1002 2.46 -53.10 37.49
N LYS A 1003 3.45 -53.86 36.99
CA LYS A 1003 4.81 -53.42 36.64
C LYS A 1003 5.36 -52.44 37.67
N ASP A 1004 5.64 -51.20 37.26
CA ASP A 1004 6.29 -50.16 38.06
C ASP A 1004 5.44 -49.69 39.27
N LYS A 1005 4.16 -50.06 39.34
CA LYS A 1005 3.27 -49.79 40.50
C LYS A 1005 3.38 -50.83 41.62
N PHE A 1006 4.00 -51.99 41.36
CA PHE A 1006 4.08 -53.10 42.31
C PHE A 1006 4.78 -52.64 43.62
N PRO A 1007 4.29 -53.05 44.81
CA PRO A 1007 4.94 -52.66 46.06
C PRO A 1007 6.35 -53.24 46.18
N VAL A 1008 7.20 -52.54 46.91
CA VAL A 1008 8.42 -53.15 47.46
C VAL A 1008 8.03 -54.29 48.40
N ASN A 1009 8.90 -55.31 48.51
CA ASN A 1009 8.65 -56.43 49.41
C ASN A 1009 8.70 -55.95 50.87
N PRO A 1010 7.78 -56.43 51.74
CA PRO A 1010 7.72 -56.03 53.14
C PRO A 1010 8.78 -56.76 53.97
N GLU A 1011 9.24 -56.11 55.03
CA GLU A 1011 10.12 -56.71 56.04
C GLU A 1011 9.28 -57.32 57.18
N SER A 1012 9.77 -58.42 57.75
CA SER A 1012 9.09 -59.16 58.83
C SER A 1012 9.20 -58.44 60.17
N SER A 1013 8.10 -58.34 60.92
CA SER A 1013 8.15 -57.87 62.33
C SER A 1013 8.87 -58.83 63.27
N ASP A 1014 8.91 -60.13 62.94
CA ASP A 1014 9.58 -61.18 63.70
C ASP A 1014 10.77 -61.76 62.91
N ASN A 1015 11.97 -61.71 63.48
CA ASN A 1015 13.25 -62.10 62.85
C ASN A 1015 13.35 -63.58 62.38
N ASP A 1016 12.32 -64.40 62.62
CA ASP A 1016 12.31 -65.86 62.42
C ASP A 1016 11.59 -66.28 61.13
N SER A 1017 11.11 -65.34 60.29
CA SER A 1017 10.50 -65.62 58.97
C SER A 1017 10.89 -64.59 57.91
N ASN A 1018 11.32 -65.06 56.74
CA ASN A 1018 11.66 -64.20 55.60
C ASN A 1018 10.44 -64.01 54.69
N PHE A 1019 10.30 -62.84 54.06
CA PHE A 1019 9.33 -62.66 52.99
C PHE A 1019 9.68 -63.58 51.82
N LYS A 1020 8.74 -64.43 51.41
CA LYS A 1020 8.90 -65.40 50.32
C LYS A 1020 8.35 -64.83 49.01
N GLU A 1021 7.07 -64.50 49.02
CA GLU A 1021 6.30 -64.06 47.85
C GLU A 1021 5.02 -63.36 48.29
N TRP A 1022 4.42 -62.59 47.38
CA TRP A 1022 3.00 -62.28 47.48
C TRP A 1022 2.22 -63.45 46.88
N ASN A 1023 1.12 -63.87 47.51
CA ASN A 1023 0.30 -64.99 47.04
C ASN A 1023 -1.19 -64.64 47.11
N THR A 1024 -2.03 -65.18 46.22
CA THR A 1024 -3.48 -64.95 46.24
C THR A 1024 -4.21 -65.58 47.44
N LYS A 1025 -3.50 -66.25 48.35
CA LYS A 1025 -3.98 -66.66 49.69
C LYS A 1025 -2.91 -66.55 50.76
N GLU A 1026 -3.34 -66.23 51.98
CA GLU A 1026 -2.50 -66.16 53.18
C GLU A 1026 -1.82 -67.49 53.55
N ASP A 1027 -2.46 -68.63 53.25
CA ASP A 1027 -1.95 -69.97 53.56
C ASP A 1027 -0.93 -70.52 52.53
N ALA A 1028 -0.53 -69.70 51.55
CA ALA A 1028 0.30 -70.07 50.41
C ALA A 1028 -0.27 -71.17 49.50
N SER A 1029 -1.55 -71.55 49.64
CA SER A 1029 -2.23 -72.51 48.74
C SER A 1029 -2.85 -71.85 47.51
N GLY A 1030 -2.59 -70.56 47.30
CA GLY A 1030 -2.93 -69.80 46.10
C GLY A 1030 -1.75 -69.75 45.12
N THR A 1031 -1.84 -68.81 44.18
CA THR A 1031 -0.81 -68.56 43.16
C THR A 1031 0.11 -67.43 43.59
N ALA A 1032 1.41 -67.61 43.40
CA ALA A 1032 2.39 -66.53 43.52
C ALA A 1032 2.02 -65.34 42.60
N PHE A 1033 2.16 -64.13 43.12
CA PHE A 1033 1.73 -62.88 42.51
C PHE A 1033 2.90 -61.92 42.40
N THR A 1034 3.11 -61.33 41.22
CA THR A 1034 4.33 -60.58 40.86
C THR A 1034 3.98 -59.30 40.10
N ALA A 1035 4.99 -58.48 39.79
CA ALA A 1035 4.83 -57.27 38.98
C ALA A 1035 4.21 -57.54 37.60
N ASP A 1036 4.40 -58.75 37.05
CA ASP A 1036 3.86 -59.18 35.76
C ASP A 1036 2.55 -59.98 35.86
N SER A 1037 2.01 -60.22 37.05
CA SER A 1037 0.70 -60.84 37.22
C SER A 1037 -0.40 -59.95 36.65
N ILE A 1038 -1.18 -60.49 35.70
CA ILE A 1038 -2.33 -59.84 35.08
C ILE A 1038 -3.51 -59.83 36.06
N VAL A 1039 -4.17 -58.68 36.21
CA VAL A 1039 -5.26 -58.47 37.18
C VAL A 1039 -6.56 -58.19 36.45
N ASN A 1040 -7.57 -59.04 36.63
CA ASN A 1040 -8.84 -58.97 35.91
C ASN A 1040 -10.06 -58.63 36.80
N GLU A 1041 -9.91 -58.68 38.13
CA GLU A 1041 -10.89 -58.28 39.14
C GLU A 1041 -10.20 -57.79 40.42
N ASP A 1042 -10.96 -57.21 41.36
CA ASP A 1042 -10.41 -56.75 42.65
C ASP A 1042 -9.78 -57.93 43.41
N THR A 1043 -8.46 -57.86 43.61
CA THR A 1043 -7.65 -59.01 44.04
C THR A 1043 -7.02 -58.73 45.40
N SER A 1044 -7.28 -59.58 46.39
CA SER A 1044 -6.53 -59.58 47.66
C SER A 1044 -5.31 -60.48 47.54
N VAL A 1045 -4.14 -59.98 47.90
CA VAL A 1045 -2.89 -60.76 47.92
C VAL A 1045 -2.18 -60.58 49.26
N TYR A 1046 -1.61 -61.68 49.76
CA TYR A 1046 -1.11 -61.80 51.12
C TYR A 1046 0.40 -62.03 51.10
N ALA A 1047 1.11 -61.41 52.02
CA ALA A 1047 2.53 -61.65 52.21
C ALA A 1047 2.73 -63.06 52.78
N VAL A 1048 3.25 -63.97 51.95
CA VAL A 1048 3.65 -65.31 52.40
C VAL A 1048 5.07 -65.23 52.94
N TRP A 1049 5.22 -65.70 54.18
CA TRP A 1049 6.49 -65.76 54.88
C TRP A 1049 6.95 -67.21 54.90
N GLU A 1050 8.15 -67.48 54.41
CA GLU A 1050 8.79 -68.76 54.71
C GLU A 1050 9.51 -68.63 56.03
N LYS A 1051 9.27 -69.58 56.94
CA LYS A 1051 10.02 -69.65 58.20
C LYS A 1051 11.50 -69.66 57.87
N SER A 1052 12.23 -68.67 58.37
CA SER A 1052 13.64 -68.45 58.05
C SER A 1052 14.36 -69.75 58.30
N SER A 1053 14.91 -70.33 57.23
CA SER A 1053 15.57 -71.63 57.35
C SER A 1053 16.67 -71.45 58.38
N SER A 1054 16.55 -72.14 59.51
CA SER A 1054 17.53 -72.01 60.58
C SER A 1054 18.82 -72.66 60.10
N SER A 1055 19.66 -71.83 59.50
CA SER A 1055 21.11 -71.95 59.55
C SER A 1055 21.50 -71.88 61.02
N SER A 1056 21.23 -72.99 61.73
CA SER A 1056 21.86 -73.28 63.01
C SER A 1056 23.34 -73.00 62.82
N SER A 1057 23.94 -72.21 63.71
CA SER A 1057 25.27 -71.64 63.52
C SER A 1057 26.39 -72.66 63.79
N HIS A 1058 26.26 -73.82 63.14
CA HIS A 1058 27.22 -74.89 62.86
C HIS A 1058 28.38 -74.39 61.97
N SER A 1059 28.94 -73.24 62.36
CA SER A 1059 30.14 -72.63 61.80
C SER A 1059 30.92 -71.89 62.89
N TRP A 1060 30.32 -71.49 64.03
CA TRP A 1060 31.05 -70.87 65.14
C TRP A 1060 31.14 -71.76 66.39
N TRP A 1061 30.07 -72.48 66.77
CA TRP A 1061 30.16 -73.43 67.90
C TRP A 1061 31.13 -74.60 67.62
N TRP A 1062 31.18 -75.08 66.38
CA TRP A 1062 32.18 -76.08 65.97
C TRP A 1062 33.60 -75.49 65.90
N ILE A 1063 33.79 -74.23 65.55
CA ILE A 1063 35.12 -73.58 65.63
C ILE A 1063 35.55 -73.42 67.10
N ILE A 1064 34.65 -73.03 68.00
CA ILE A 1064 34.95 -72.95 69.44
C ILE A 1064 35.27 -74.34 70.02
N ILE A 1065 34.51 -75.38 69.65
CA ILE A 1065 34.79 -76.77 70.06
C ILE A 1065 36.12 -77.26 69.47
N ILE A 1066 36.44 -76.97 68.20
CA ILE A 1066 37.72 -77.31 67.58
C ILE A 1066 38.88 -76.56 68.24
N ILE A 1067 38.72 -75.28 68.58
CA ILE A 1067 39.72 -74.50 69.32
C ILE A 1067 39.92 -75.07 70.74
N ILE A 1068 38.84 -75.42 71.45
CA ILE A 1068 38.92 -76.06 72.78
C ILE A 1068 39.58 -77.44 72.67
N ILE A 1069 39.23 -78.25 71.68
CA ILE A 1069 39.86 -79.56 71.43
C ILE A 1069 41.34 -79.39 71.04
N LEU A 1070 41.71 -78.40 70.23
CA LEU A 1070 43.10 -78.10 69.88
C LEU A 1070 43.89 -77.57 71.09
N ILE A 1071 43.28 -76.78 71.97
CA ILE A 1071 43.87 -76.35 73.25
C ILE A 1071 44.04 -77.53 74.20
N ILE A 1072 43.06 -78.45 74.28
CA ILE A 1072 43.16 -79.68 75.09
C ILE A 1072 44.20 -80.64 74.51
N ILE A 1073 44.29 -80.80 73.18
CA ILE A 1073 45.32 -81.61 72.52
C ILE A 1073 46.71 -80.96 72.68
N ALA A 1074 46.83 -79.64 72.57
CA ALA A 1074 48.08 -78.92 72.82
C ALA A 1074 48.50 -79.03 74.30
N ALA A 1075 47.56 -78.93 75.25
CA ALA A 1075 47.81 -79.13 76.67
C ALA A 1075 48.17 -80.59 76.99
N ALA A 1076 47.50 -81.57 76.40
CA ALA A 1076 47.82 -82.99 76.54
C ALA A 1076 49.17 -83.34 75.91
N TYR A 1077 49.50 -82.80 74.75
CA TYR A 1077 50.80 -82.95 74.09
C TYR A 1077 51.92 -82.25 74.89
N TYR A 1078 51.66 -81.06 75.44
CA TYR A 1078 52.59 -80.38 76.35
C TYR A 1078 52.79 -81.18 77.64
N TYR A 1079 51.75 -81.76 78.22
CA TYR A 1079 51.82 -82.60 79.42
C TYR A 1079 52.55 -83.93 79.14
N TYR A 1080 52.26 -84.57 78.01
CA TYR A 1080 52.95 -85.77 77.54
C TYR A 1080 54.45 -85.52 77.28
N LYS A 1081 54.77 -84.40 76.62
CA LYS A 1081 56.16 -83.99 76.35
C LYS A 1081 56.89 -83.49 77.60
N LYS A 1082 56.18 -83.01 78.62
CA LYS A 1082 56.73 -82.63 79.93
C LYS A 1082 56.95 -83.83 80.86
N ASN A 1083 56.27 -84.95 80.64
CA ASN A 1083 56.45 -86.22 81.36
C ASN A 1083 57.30 -87.24 80.57
N GLN A 1084 58.09 -86.77 79.60
CA GLN A 1084 59.03 -87.56 78.78
C GLN A 1084 60.47 -86.99 78.88
N ASN A 1085 60.79 -86.36 80.02
CA ASN A 1085 62.12 -85.94 80.49
C ASN A 1085 62.14 -86.07 82.02
#